data_AF-A0A6I9PHC6-F1
#
_entry.id   AF-A0A6I9PHC6-F1
#
_cell.length_a   1.000
_cell.length_b   1.000
_cell.length_c   1.000
_cell.angle_alpha   90.00
_cell.angle_beta   90.00
_cell.angle_gamma   90.00
#
_symmetry.space_group_name_H-M   'P 1'
#
loop_
_entity.id
_entity.type
_entity.pdbx_description
1 polymer ?
#
loop_
_entity_poly.entity_id
_entity_poly.type
_entity_poly.pdbx_seq_one_letter_code
_entity_poly.pdbx_strand_id
1 'polypeptide(L)'
;MAKFKMKVHQHWLFLVLFLPLSGIFCFSELSFITEPSDVTLLPKDSAVLDCQAHGLPPVTIKWLRNGVRLTESEHIQFLPNGSLYIPKIKDTKEDSDEGFYQCLSQNKYGAILSQRSRLTITSISEFVLHPVPMVVTEGSVVRLTCAVTSSPPATITWELNQSTLPLKTERFTVLPNGVLQIHNVRLEDAGQYQCVATNIGSRLKSREATLTVNQGAGPKPRQRPRIIAGPQNVSVSLHQTVVLECVATGNPCPIISWSRADRKPIDVYNAKVLGNGNLVISDVNSKHSGVYLCRATTPGTRNYTLAAANITVQVPPSLVERPESQTRPRAGTARFMCQAEGVPSPRISWLKNGEEVHLNGRIKMYNSKLVITQIIPEDDAIYQCMAENDQGSVLSLARLIVVMSEDRPSAPRNIHAETISSSAILLAWQRPLYNADKVIAYSIHYMKAEGLNNEEYQIVIGNDTTSYIIDDLEPARNYTFYIVAYMPMGASRMSDQVSQHTLEDVPLRTPELSLTSHSATDIQVTWQPLPAKLSRGRLSAYRLSYRTAADSTVISVEIPQNSTEYLLQDLQPDTIYLLRMAAATRVGWCEPPTWTSHRTPKISSSKVPSAPTLQLEPLNCTSIMARWETSPQSVAVQGYRLCYHEEGQPEQPILQLQAQNYTYTISGLDPRRKYHVKILAVGQAGDGYQTDQTVSTPGCVSARDQLATAPPPPDHVAVSATNSSSVSLRWGRPAFSSGKAVSYTIRCTPVGTHNASAIRYLQTTRQNMTVQNLETNTRYEFVVRLHVDQMSSPWSSVVYRQTLQAAPGQPPKGVRVTLIEDDTALVSWREPTEPNVVVTRYTILYASQKAWMAGHWQILQREGSHTMALLEKLEAGNVYLVKISASNQVGDGPFSEIVELALKNGKKHRTKNPRHSENFPDTTVYSDDLYHIDQRSMTGIIVGVSIALSCIVICALILISKGRPRKSSSQKVLAVEDPGGPQAGFSWPNEQHTENVEAIIPMISHNFLDTKFQVGSNIVKNSGGPISKNKSKRWLLFKREMRNTSESDAERRASLYEAGKTVLRYEEHLGSAPLPPSSREIIFGPYHSESSQTSEGSQGTGDSGHYSNEESNEELSNPSTSQSSTVAELKQSFVVENEEMLSHPLHHSASDATQLCCTSQGSPPALHSAQDVGS
;
A
#
# COMPACT_ATOMS: atom_id res chain seq x y z
N MET A 1 23.23 -15.39 -16.86
CA MET A 1 22.66 -15.01 -15.56
C MET A 1 21.58 -13.96 -15.78
N ALA A 2 20.29 -14.27 -15.59
CA ALA A 2 19.19 -13.29 -15.68
C ALA A 2 17.89 -13.73 -14.98
N LYS A 3 17.67 -15.03 -14.75
CA LYS A 3 16.46 -15.58 -14.09
C LYS A 3 16.49 -15.53 -12.53
N PHE A 4 17.01 -14.46 -11.93
CA PHE A 4 17.12 -14.35 -10.46
C PHE A 4 16.79 -12.97 -9.84
N LYS A 5 16.18 -12.04 -10.58
CA LYS A 5 15.65 -10.76 -10.04
C LYS A 5 14.13 -10.53 -10.23
N MET A 6 13.39 -11.52 -10.73
CA MET A 6 11.91 -11.51 -10.81
C MET A 6 11.24 -12.38 -9.73
N LYS A 7 11.81 -12.44 -8.52
CA LYS A 7 11.16 -13.14 -7.37
C LYS A 7 11.36 -12.42 -6.03
N VAL A 8 11.48 -11.08 -6.08
CA VAL A 8 11.63 -10.20 -4.90
C VAL A 8 10.53 -9.13 -4.83
N HIS A 9 10.11 -8.55 -5.96
CA HIS A 9 9.04 -7.53 -5.95
C HIS A 9 7.61 -8.06 -5.72
N GLN A 10 7.34 -9.36 -5.90
CA GLN A 10 6.04 -9.95 -5.52
C GLN A 10 5.80 -10.06 -4.00
N HIS A 11 6.79 -9.71 -3.17
CA HIS A 11 6.60 -9.52 -1.72
C HIS A 11 6.68 -8.04 -1.27
N TRP A 12 6.80 -7.09 -2.21
CA TRP A 12 6.75 -5.65 -1.91
C TRP A 12 5.46 -4.97 -2.38
N LEU A 13 4.65 -5.61 -3.24
CA LEU A 13 3.30 -5.10 -3.58
C LEU A 13 2.21 -5.47 -2.56
N PHE A 14 2.48 -6.43 -1.65
CA PHE A 14 1.52 -6.87 -0.63
C PHE A 14 1.61 -6.09 0.70
N LEU A 15 2.47 -5.07 0.77
CA LEU A 15 2.87 -4.40 2.02
C LEU A 15 2.68 -2.87 1.97
N VAL A 16 1.84 -2.37 1.05
CA VAL A 16 1.45 -0.94 0.96
C VAL A 16 -0.09 -0.76 1.02
N LEU A 17 -0.86 -1.85 1.16
CA LEU A 17 -2.30 -1.83 1.44
C LEU A 17 -2.63 -1.77 2.95
N PHE A 18 -1.62 -1.62 3.81
CA PHE A 18 -1.75 -1.44 5.25
C PHE A 18 -0.97 -0.21 5.74
N LEU A 19 -1.34 0.96 5.20
CA LEU A 19 -1.17 2.24 5.88
C LEU A 19 -2.58 2.84 6.06
N PRO A 20 -3.01 3.20 7.28
CA PRO A 20 -4.33 3.74 7.50
C PRO A 20 -4.46 5.13 6.87
N LEU A 21 -5.38 5.29 5.93
CA LEU A 21 -5.79 6.60 5.42
C LEU A 21 -6.61 7.31 6.49
N SER A 22 -5.93 8.02 7.38
CA SER A 22 -6.51 8.92 8.39
C SER A 22 -7.12 10.16 7.71
N GLY A 23 -8.27 9.96 7.07
CA GLY A 23 -8.94 10.97 6.23
C GLY A 23 -10.47 10.83 6.23
N ILE A 24 -11.04 10.21 7.26
CA ILE A 24 -12.49 10.05 7.43
C ILE A 24 -12.81 10.37 8.91
N PHE A 25 -13.70 11.33 9.14
CA PHE A 25 -14.05 11.91 10.45
C PHE A 25 -12.87 12.50 11.25
N CYS A 26 -12.69 13.82 11.16
CA CYS A 26 -11.83 14.56 12.08
C CYS A 26 -12.53 14.83 13.43
N PHE A 27 -12.83 13.75 14.17
CA PHE A 27 -12.97 13.82 15.63
C PHE A 27 -11.64 13.36 16.21
N SER A 28 -10.95 14.19 16.99
CA SER A 28 -9.71 13.77 17.63
C SER A 28 -9.99 12.65 18.63
N GLU A 29 -9.38 11.48 18.39
CA GLU A 29 -9.45 10.35 19.31
C GLU A 29 -8.84 10.75 20.65
N LEU A 30 -9.51 10.36 21.74
CA LEU A 30 -9.07 10.60 23.11
C LEU A 30 -7.62 10.17 23.28
N SER A 31 -6.75 11.11 23.66
CA SER A 31 -5.34 10.84 23.92
C SER A 31 -4.72 11.89 24.86
N PHE A 32 -3.74 11.47 25.65
CA PHE A 32 -3.05 12.33 26.61
C PHE A 32 -2.02 13.25 25.92
N ILE A 33 -1.91 14.47 26.43
CA ILE A 33 -0.84 15.44 26.12
C ILE A 33 0.29 15.27 27.14
N THR A 34 -0.06 15.14 28.43
CA THR A 34 0.85 14.77 29.51
C THR A 34 0.16 13.75 30.40
N GLU A 35 0.86 12.66 30.71
CA GLU A 35 0.43 11.65 31.68
C GLU A 35 1.24 11.80 32.98
N PRO A 36 0.70 11.39 34.13
CA PRO A 36 1.42 11.48 35.39
C PRO A 36 2.61 10.53 35.41
N SER A 37 3.66 10.93 36.13
CA SER A 37 4.88 10.16 36.38
C SER A 37 5.08 9.94 37.88
N ASP A 38 5.89 8.97 38.27
CA ASP A 38 6.24 8.72 39.67
C ASP A 38 6.86 9.95 40.36
N VAL A 39 6.49 10.19 41.62
CA VAL A 39 6.98 11.31 42.43
C VAL A 39 7.35 10.83 43.83
N THR A 40 8.47 11.33 44.36
CA THR A 40 8.92 11.10 45.73
C THR A 40 9.00 12.44 46.47
N LEU A 41 8.35 12.55 47.63
CA LEU A 41 8.17 13.81 48.38
C LEU A 41 8.50 13.64 49.87
N LEU A 42 8.77 14.74 50.59
CA LEU A 42 8.84 14.72 52.05
C LEU A 42 7.43 14.85 52.67
N PRO A 43 7.20 14.33 53.89
CA PRO A 43 5.98 14.62 54.63
C PRO A 43 5.79 16.15 54.79
N LYS A 44 4.57 16.64 54.51
CA LYS A 44 4.15 18.06 54.46
C LYS A 44 4.60 18.86 53.24
N ASP A 45 5.35 18.31 52.28
CA ASP A 45 5.52 18.94 50.96
C ASP A 45 4.16 19.00 50.23
N SER A 46 4.05 19.83 49.19
CA SER A 46 2.88 19.80 48.28
C SER A 46 3.20 18.99 47.03
N ALA A 47 2.20 18.28 46.50
CA ALA A 47 2.31 17.46 45.31
C ALA A 47 1.52 18.07 44.15
N VAL A 48 2.09 18.05 42.94
CA VAL A 48 1.36 18.22 41.68
C VAL A 48 1.58 16.96 40.86
N LEU A 49 0.51 16.26 40.50
CA LEU A 49 0.53 15.17 39.53
C LEU A 49 -0.09 15.70 38.24
N ASP A 50 0.74 15.88 37.20
CA ASP A 50 0.27 16.46 35.94
C ASP A 50 -0.53 15.46 35.10
N CYS A 51 -1.71 15.89 34.65
CA CYS A 51 -2.47 15.16 33.64
C CYS A 51 -3.20 16.15 32.73
N GLN A 52 -2.98 16.02 31.43
CA GLN A 52 -3.61 16.84 30.39
C GLN A 52 -3.95 15.92 29.22
N ALA A 53 -5.11 16.09 28.61
CA ALA A 53 -5.58 15.26 27.51
C ALA A 53 -6.39 16.08 26.50
N HIS A 54 -6.54 15.55 25.28
CA HIS A 54 -7.34 16.17 24.24
C HIS A 54 -8.33 15.18 23.62
N GLY A 55 -9.31 15.76 22.94
CA GLY A 55 -10.42 15.08 22.27
C GLY A 55 -11.50 16.09 21.89
N LEU A 56 -12.35 15.73 20.92
CA LEU A 56 -13.50 16.53 20.50
C LEU A 56 -14.78 15.71 20.67
N PRO A 57 -15.80 16.17 21.44
CA PRO A 57 -15.82 17.41 22.23
C PRO A 57 -14.78 17.39 23.38
N PRO A 58 -14.50 18.56 24.00
CA PRO A 58 -13.53 18.69 25.09
C PRO A 58 -13.68 17.64 26.19
N VAL A 59 -12.53 17.23 26.72
CA VAL A 59 -12.44 16.13 27.69
C VAL A 59 -12.63 16.63 29.12
N THR A 60 -13.16 15.74 29.96
CA THR A 60 -13.18 15.89 31.42
C THR A 60 -12.16 14.94 32.03
N ILE A 61 -11.36 15.41 32.98
CA ILE A 61 -10.33 14.62 33.67
C ILE A 61 -10.81 14.31 35.09
N LYS A 62 -10.71 13.05 35.49
CA LYS A 62 -11.06 12.55 36.82
C LYS A 62 -9.88 11.77 37.38
N TRP A 63 -9.58 11.89 38.65
CA TRP A 63 -8.46 11.16 39.27
C TRP A 63 -8.92 9.92 40.02
N LEU A 64 -8.09 8.89 39.97
CA LEU A 64 -8.25 7.64 40.71
C LEU A 64 -6.98 7.39 41.55
N ARG A 65 -7.17 6.98 42.80
CA ARG A 65 -6.12 6.51 43.70
C ARG A 65 -6.40 5.06 44.06
N ASN A 66 -5.44 4.17 43.81
CA ASN A 66 -5.56 2.72 44.01
C ASN A 66 -6.84 2.12 43.37
N GLY A 67 -7.26 2.66 42.22
CA GLY A 67 -8.49 2.28 41.51
C GLY A 67 -9.78 2.95 42.00
N VAL A 68 -9.77 3.66 43.12
CA VAL A 68 -10.93 4.38 43.68
C VAL A 68 -10.95 5.82 43.17
N ARG A 69 -12.11 6.32 42.72
CA ARG A 69 -12.28 7.71 42.26
C ARG A 69 -12.09 8.71 43.41
N LEU A 70 -11.28 9.74 43.20
CA LEU A 70 -11.10 10.85 44.12
C LEU A 70 -12.20 11.90 43.97
N THR A 71 -12.49 12.60 45.08
CA THR A 71 -13.40 13.75 45.14
C THR A 71 -12.65 14.99 45.62
N GLU A 72 -13.06 16.16 45.14
CA GLU A 72 -12.47 17.44 45.53
C GLU A 72 -12.78 17.78 47.01
N SER A 73 -11.82 18.39 47.70
CA SER A 73 -11.85 18.74 49.12
C SER A 73 -10.76 19.77 49.44
N GLU A 74 -10.67 20.24 50.69
CA GLU A 74 -9.56 21.13 51.11
C GLU A 74 -8.17 20.49 50.89
N HIS A 75 -8.08 19.15 50.96
CA HIS A 75 -6.85 18.37 50.82
C HIS A 75 -6.56 17.87 49.39
N ILE A 76 -7.59 17.73 48.55
CA ILE A 76 -7.50 17.19 47.18
C ILE A 76 -8.13 18.21 46.23
N GLN A 77 -7.33 18.87 45.40
CA GLN A 77 -7.76 19.96 44.53
C GLN A 77 -7.47 19.63 43.06
N PHE A 78 -8.41 19.91 42.16
CA PHE A 78 -8.25 19.70 40.72
C PHE A 78 -7.95 21.02 40.01
N LEU A 79 -6.75 21.13 39.45
CA LEU A 79 -6.30 22.35 38.77
C LEU A 79 -7.02 22.54 37.42
N PRO A 80 -7.20 23.78 36.91
CA PRO A 80 -7.93 24.04 35.66
C PRO A 80 -7.37 23.40 34.39
N ASN A 81 -6.13 22.87 34.43
CA ASN A 81 -5.51 22.11 33.35
C ASN A 81 -5.76 20.59 33.43
N GLY A 82 -6.36 20.09 34.52
CA GLY A 82 -6.59 18.66 34.78
C GLY A 82 -5.63 18.01 35.78
N SER A 83 -4.54 18.71 36.16
CA SER A 83 -3.56 18.20 37.14
C SER A 83 -4.14 18.12 38.56
N LEU A 84 -3.75 17.10 39.32
CA LEU A 84 -4.12 16.95 40.73
C LEU A 84 -3.11 17.69 41.62
N TYR A 85 -3.62 18.53 42.53
CA TYR A 85 -2.84 19.21 43.56
C TYR A 85 -3.20 18.70 44.97
N ILE A 86 -2.19 18.35 45.75
CA ILE A 86 -2.31 17.97 47.17
C ILE A 86 -1.50 18.98 47.98
N PRO A 87 -2.12 19.90 48.76
CA PRO A 87 -1.41 21.04 49.35
C PRO A 87 -0.40 20.67 50.45
N LYS A 88 -0.58 19.55 51.15
CA LYS A 88 0.31 19.04 52.21
C LYS A 88 0.22 17.52 52.32
N ILE A 89 1.22 16.81 51.84
CA ILE A 89 1.29 15.34 51.89
C ILE A 89 1.25 14.84 53.34
N LYS A 90 0.29 13.98 53.63
CA LYS A 90 0.11 13.29 54.91
C LYS A 90 0.81 11.94 54.89
N ASP A 91 1.43 11.59 56.01
CA ASP A 91 2.13 10.33 56.22
C ASP A 91 1.72 9.73 57.57
N THR A 92 0.48 9.25 57.65
CA THR A 92 -0.06 8.60 58.86
C THR A 92 -0.69 7.26 58.51
N LYS A 93 -0.73 6.31 59.46
CA LYS A 93 -1.25 4.96 59.19
C LYS A 93 -2.72 4.90 58.82
N GLU A 94 -3.50 5.91 59.17
CA GLU A 94 -4.95 6.00 58.95
C GLU A 94 -5.30 6.93 57.78
N ASP A 95 -4.46 7.93 57.52
CA ASP A 95 -4.62 8.97 56.50
C ASP A 95 -3.22 9.34 55.95
N SER A 96 -2.73 8.51 55.02
CA SER A 96 -1.52 8.73 54.23
C SER A 96 -1.91 9.03 52.79
N ASP A 97 -1.07 9.77 52.06
CA ASP A 97 -1.22 10.01 50.61
C ASP A 97 -0.41 9.01 49.74
N GLU A 98 0.37 8.08 50.31
CA GLU A 98 1.16 7.11 49.50
C GLU A 98 0.26 6.20 48.66
N GLY A 99 0.62 5.95 47.40
CA GLY A 99 -0.06 4.97 46.56
C GLY A 99 0.03 5.25 45.07
N PHE A 100 -0.87 4.62 44.33
CA PHE A 100 -0.90 4.67 42.88
C PHE A 100 -2.01 5.57 42.37
N TYR A 101 -1.64 6.54 41.53
CA TYR A 101 -2.52 7.54 40.95
C TYR A 101 -2.62 7.35 39.43
N GLN A 102 -3.84 7.43 38.90
CA GLN A 102 -4.13 7.40 37.46
C GLN A 102 -5.19 8.46 37.16
N CYS A 103 -5.11 9.09 35.98
CA CYS A 103 -6.15 9.99 35.51
C CYS A 103 -6.99 9.32 34.41
N LEU A 104 -8.30 9.49 34.50
CA LEU A 104 -9.31 9.04 33.56
C LEU A 104 -9.78 10.26 32.76
N SER A 105 -9.42 10.32 31.48
CA SER A 105 -9.88 11.34 30.54
C SER A 105 -11.12 10.82 29.80
N GLN A 106 -12.22 11.56 29.87
CA GLN A 106 -13.53 11.14 29.35
C GLN A 106 -14.20 12.24 28.53
N ASN A 107 -14.77 11.88 27.38
CA ASN A 107 -15.75 12.71 26.66
C ASN A 107 -16.97 11.87 26.26
N LYS A 108 -17.87 12.41 25.42
CA LYS A 108 -19.10 11.70 25.03
C LYS A 108 -18.89 10.46 24.13
N TYR A 109 -17.68 10.24 23.61
CA TYR A 109 -17.35 9.15 22.66
C TYR A 109 -16.50 8.03 23.27
N GLY A 110 -16.20 8.09 24.58
CA GLY A 110 -15.44 7.09 25.32
C GLY A 110 -14.67 7.69 26.49
N ALA A 111 -13.80 6.88 27.09
CA ALA A 111 -12.80 7.36 28.05
C ALA A 111 -11.52 6.53 27.97
N ILE A 112 -10.41 7.12 28.41
CA ILE A 112 -9.10 6.48 28.51
C ILE A 112 -8.50 6.68 29.89
N LEU A 113 -7.85 5.65 30.41
CA LEU A 113 -7.07 5.67 31.64
C LEU A 113 -5.58 5.87 31.32
N SER A 114 -4.88 6.68 32.10
CA SER A 114 -3.44 6.91 31.95
C SER A 114 -2.58 5.73 32.42
N GLN A 115 -1.29 5.77 32.10
CA GLN A 115 -0.26 5.04 32.84
C GLN A 115 -0.36 5.34 34.35
N ARG A 116 0.09 4.38 35.16
CA ARG A 116 0.08 4.48 36.62
C ARG A 116 1.31 5.23 37.12
N SER A 117 1.07 6.26 37.92
CA SER A 117 2.08 7.02 38.66
C SER A 117 2.09 6.56 40.12
N ARG A 118 3.27 6.31 40.69
CA ARG A 118 3.46 6.06 42.11
C ARG A 118 3.83 7.35 42.84
N LEU A 119 2.98 7.78 43.78
CA LEU A 119 3.34 8.75 44.80
C LEU A 119 3.98 7.99 45.97
N THR A 120 5.26 8.26 46.23
CA THR A 120 6.05 7.66 47.32
C THR A 120 6.37 8.73 48.36
N ILE A 121 6.16 8.44 49.65
CA ILE A 121 6.52 9.36 50.73
C ILE A 121 7.87 8.96 51.32
N THR A 122 8.73 9.96 51.53
CA THR A 122 10.09 9.76 52.00
C THR A 122 10.12 9.47 53.49
N SER A 123 10.62 8.29 53.86
CA SER A 123 10.76 7.86 55.25
C SER A 123 12.11 7.18 55.52
N ILE A 124 12.58 7.33 56.76
CA ILE A 124 13.49 6.38 57.41
C ILE A 124 12.77 5.97 58.69
N SER A 125 12.57 4.67 58.89
CA SER A 125 11.90 4.13 60.07
C SER A 125 12.94 3.81 61.15
N GLU A 126 13.38 2.56 61.27
CA GLU A 126 14.35 2.13 62.26
C GLU A 126 15.52 1.34 61.65
N PHE A 127 16.60 1.18 62.43
CA PHE A 127 17.73 0.33 62.08
C PHE A 127 17.40 -1.13 62.38
N VAL A 128 17.10 -1.89 61.32
CA VAL A 128 16.93 -3.36 61.38
C VAL A 128 18.20 -4.04 61.88
N LEU A 129 19.38 -3.50 61.53
CA LEU A 129 20.67 -3.96 62.04
C LEU A 129 21.52 -2.78 62.51
N HIS A 130 21.91 -2.80 63.78
CA HIS A 130 22.97 -1.97 64.34
C HIS A 130 24.34 -2.68 64.20
N PRO A 131 25.45 -1.93 64.20
CA PRO A 131 26.77 -2.53 64.36
C PRO A 131 26.91 -3.17 65.76
N VAL A 132 27.79 -4.17 65.86
CA VAL A 132 28.04 -4.93 67.09
C VAL A 132 29.52 -4.76 67.49
N PRO A 133 29.85 -4.51 68.78
CA PRO A 133 31.24 -4.45 69.24
C PRO A 133 32.03 -5.71 68.89
N MET A 134 33.31 -5.56 68.55
CA MET A 134 34.14 -6.65 68.05
C MET A 134 35.58 -6.55 68.58
N VAL A 135 36.16 -7.69 68.97
CA VAL A 135 37.57 -7.81 69.35
C VAL A 135 38.30 -8.61 68.28
N VAL A 136 39.37 -8.07 67.70
CA VAL A 136 40.16 -8.72 66.64
C VAL A 136 41.66 -8.66 66.93
N THR A 137 42.47 -9.40 66.17
CA THR A 137 43.93 -9.22 66.16
C THR A 137 44.38 -8.38 64.97
N GLU A 138 45.51 -7.70 65.09
CA GLU A 138 46.16 -7.02 63.97
C GLU A 138 46.33 -7.93 62.74
N GLY A 139 46.18 -7.37 61.54
CA GLY A 139 46.16 -8.09 60.26
C GLY A 139 44.91 -8.94 60.01
N SER A 140 43.83 -8.75 60.78
CA SER A 140 42.52 -9.37 60.52
C SER A 140 41.73 -8.61 59.44
N VAL A 141 40.57 -9.16 59.05
CA VAL A 141 39.53 -8.44 58.28
C VAL A 141 38.30 -8.30 59.17
N VAL A 142 37.79 -7.08 59.32
CA VAL A 142 36.57 -6.74 60.06
C VAL A 142 35.43 -6.50 59.09
N ARG A 143 34.22 -6.93 59.48
CA ARG A 143 32.95 -6.61 58.81
C ARG A 143 31.98 -6.09 59.86
N LEU A 144 31.65 -4.80 59.79
CA LEU A 144 30.58 -4.19 60.58
C LEU A 144 29.34 -4.03 59.67
N THR A 145 28.22 -4.60 60.10
CA THR A 145 26.95 -4.56 59.36
C THR A 145 26.05 -3.44 59.88
N CYS A 146 25.29 -2.85 58.98
CA CYS A 146 24.30 -1.82 59.28
C CYS A 146 23.18 -1.90 58.24
N ALA A 147 21.92 -1.87 58.68
CA ALA A 147 20.76 -1.89 57.80
C ALA A 147 19.60 -1.09 58.41
N VAL A 148 18.82 -0.42 57.57
CA VAL A 148 17.76 0.51 57.96
C VAL A 148 16.56 0.36 57.02
N THR A 149 15.34 0.43 57.55
CA THR A 149 14.13 0.45 56.72
C THR A 149 13.88 1.88 56.24
N SER A 150 13.85 2.08 54.92
CA SER A 150 13.68 3.41 54.30
C SER A 150 13.03 3.32 52.92
N SER A 151 12.28 4.35 52.56
CA SER A 151 11.71 4.55 51.23
C SER A 151 11.97 6.00 50.81
N PRO A 152 12.60 6.29 49.65
CA PRO A 152 13.44 5.38 48.87
C PRO A 152 14.67 4.88 49.68
N PRO A 153 15.52 3.98 49.14
CA PRO A 153 16.64 3.42 49.88
C PRO A 153 17.66 4.47 50.36
N ALA A 154 17.89 4.53 51.68
CA ALA A 154 18.84 5.44 52.30
C ALA A 154 20.31 5.07 51.97
N THR A 155 21.14 6.10 51.75
CA THR A 155 22.59 5.96 51.68
C THR A 155 23.16 5.79 53.09
N ILE A 156 23.90 4.71 53.33
CA ILE A 156 24.55 4.44 54.62
C ILE A 156 26.02 4.85 54.54
N THR A 157 26.43 5.67 55.51
CA THR A 157 27.82 6.11 55.73
C THR A 157 28.27 5.75 57.15
N TRP A 158 29.55 5.96 57.48
CA TRP A 158 30.10 5.58 58.78
C TRP A 158 30.91 6.71 59.41
N GLU A 159 30.79 6.85 60.72
CA GLU A 159 31.60 7.69 61.59
C GLU A 159 32.48 6.82 62.50
N LEU A 160 33.69 7.27 62.77
CA LEU A 160 34.65 6.71 63.73
C LEU A 160 34.98 7.80 64.74
N ASN A 161 34.78 7.53 66.03
CA ASN A 161 34.99 8.49 67.12
C ASN A 161 34.30 9.84 66.82
N GLN A 162 33.03 9.76 66.41
CA GLN A 162 32.15 10.88 66.02
C GLN A 162 32.63 11.71 64.79
N SER A 163 33.73 11.34 64.14
CA SER A 163 34.24 11.94 62.91
C SER A 163 33.82 11.12 61.70
N THR A 164 33.45 11.74 60.58
CA THR A 164 33.13 11.01 59.33
C THR A 164 34.35 10.25 58.82
N LEU A 165 34.20 8.94 58.59
CA LEU A 165 35.31 8.05 58.24
C LEU A 165 35.91 8.44 56.87
N PRO A 166 37.16 8.92 56.80
CA PRO A 166 37.73 9.40 55.55
C PRO A 166 38.21 8.22 54.69
N LEU A 167 37.63 8.05 53.51
CA LEU A 167 37.98 6.99 52.53
C LEU A 167 39.33 7.25 51.82
N LYS A 168 40.39 7.51 52.59
CA LYS A 168 41.74 7.88 52.12
C LYS A 168 42.69 6.70 51.93
N THR A 169 42.26 5.46 52.19
CA THR A 169 43.07 4.25 51.96
C THR A 169 42.20 3.10 51.45
N GLU A 170 42.78 2.22 50.63
CA GLU A 170 42.09 1.03 50.09
C GLU A 170 41.76 -0.04 51.15
N ARG A 171 42.16 0.17 52.41
CA ARG A 171 41.86 -0.73 53.53
C ARG A 171 40.39 -0.68 53.96
N PHE A 172 39.72 0.46 53.77
CA PHE A 172 38.33 0.65 54.17
C PHE A 172 37.42 0.58 52.95
N THR A 173 36.26 -0.07 53.08
CA THR A 173 35.24 -0.07 52.03
C THR A 173 33.85 -0.10 52.64
N VAL A 174 33.03 0.91 52.34
CA VAL A 174 31.60 0.89 52.61
C VAL A 174 30.87 0.38 51.37
N LEU A 175 30.08 -0.67 51.52
CA LEU A 175 29.24 -1.21 50.46
C LEU A 175 27.87 -0.49 50.42
N PRO A 176 27.17 -0.44 49.26
CA PRO A 176 25.85 0.19 49.15
C PRO A 176 24.77 -0.41 50.06
N ASN A 177 24.93 -1.67 50.49
CA ASN A 177 24.08 -2.31 51.51
C ASN A 177 24.46 -1.95 52.95
N GLY A 178 25.21 -0.86 53.14
CA GLY A 178 25.60 -0.31 54.44
C GLY A 178 26.74 -1.00 55.17
N VAL A 179 27.27 -2.11 54.65
CA VAL A 179 28.33 -2.88 55.31
C VAL A 179 29.67 -2.17 55.19
N LEU A 180 30.30 -1.88 56.33
CA LEU A 180 31.70 -1.44 56.39
C LEU A 180 32.62 -2.67 56.51
N GLN A 181 33.58 -2.75 55.61
CA GLN A 181 34.67 -3.72 55.64
C GLN A 181 35.99 -3.00 55.90
N ILE A 182 36.83 -3.57 56.77
CA ILE A 182 38.18 -3.07 57.08
C ILE A 182 39.17 -4.22 56.88
N HIS A 183 40.06 -4.07 55.90
CA HIS A 183 41.04 -5.08 55.52
C HIS A 183 42.42 -4.73 56.05
N ASN A 184 43.16 -5.74 56.53
CA ASN A 184 44.45 -5.58 57.19
C ASN A 184 44.36 -4.57 58.35
N VAL A 185 43.52 -4.91 59.34
CA VAL A 185 43.22 -4.07 60.51
C VAL A 185 44.48 -3.82 61.34
N ARG A 186 44.68 -2.56 61.74
CA ARG A 186 45.82 -2.05 62.51
C ARG A 186 45.36 -1.54 63.88
N LEU A 187 46.31 -1.33 64.80
CA LEU A 187 46.02 -0.71 66.11
C LEU A 187 45.36 0.69 65.98
N GLU A 188 45.70 1.46 64.94
CA GLU A 188 45.11 2.78 64.64
C GLU A 188 43.62 2.75 64.26
N ASP A 189 43.08 1.56 63.91
CA ASP A 189 41.67 1.40 63.54
C ASP A 189 40.74 1.19 64.77
N ALA A 190 41.29 1.11 65.98
CA ALA A 190 40.51 0.91 67.19
C ALA A 190 39.69 2.16 67.57
N GLY A 191 38.44 1.98 68.01
CA GLY A 191 37.56 3.09 68.38
C GLY A 191 36.07 2.75 68.35
N GLN A 192 35.22 3.77 68.49
CA GLN A 192 33.76 3.67 68.41
C GLN A 192 33.30 3.93 66.98
N TYR A 193 32.71 2.90 66.35
CA TYR A 193 32.10 3.00 65.02
C TYR A 193 30.59 3.21 65.13
N GLN A 194 30.05 4.11 64.31
CA GLN A 194 28.61 4.38 64.22
C GLN A 194 28.21 4.53 62.75
N CYS A 195 27.27 3.72 62.28
CA CYS A 195 26.69 3.94 60.95
C CYS A 195 25.60 5.01 60.97
N VAL A 196 25.48 5.72 59.85
CA VAL A 196 24.60 6.85 59.62
C VAL A 196 23.78 6.60 58.36
N ALA A 197 22.47 6.47 58.51
CA ALA A 197 21.53 6.40 57.40
C ALA A 197 21.14 7.81 56.97
N THR A 198 21.21 8.10 55.67
CA THR A 198 20.78 9.38 55.08
C THR A 198 19.88 9.11 53.87
N ASN A 199 18.62 9.55 53.94
CA ASN A 199 17.66 9.56 52.85
C ASN A 199 17.39 11.02 52.45
N ILE A 200 16.55 11.26 51.45
CA ILE A 200 16.11 12.61 51.08
C ILE A 200 15.52 13.28 52.33
N GLY A 201 16.00 14.48 52.66
CA GLY A 201 15.55 15.27 53.82
C GLY A 201 15.73 14.68 55.23
N SER A 202 16.34 13.50 55.41
CA SER A 202 16.37 12.80 56.70
C SER A 202 17.68 12.06 56.99
N ARG A 203 18.14 12.10 58.25
CA ARG A 203 19.41 11.50 58.70
C ARG A 203 19.25 10.89 60.09
N LEU A 204 19.55 9.60 60.24
CA LEU A 204 19.52 8.88 61.53
C LEU A 204 20.87 8.22 61.83
N LYS A 205 21.19 8.11 63.12
CA LYS A 205 22.38 7.45 63.65
C LYS A 205 22.02 6.13 64.34
N SER A 206 22.87 5.13 64.17
CA SER A 206 22.77 3.83 64.86
C SER A 206 23.35 3.87 66.28
N ARG A 207 23.25 2.74 67.01
CA ARG A 207 24.05 2.53 68.25
C ARG A 207 25.53 2.46 67.90
N GLU A 208 26.38 2.92 68.81
CA GLU A 208 27.83 2.81 68.68
C GLU A 208 28.32 1.38 68.93
N ALA A 209 29.38 0.99 68.22
CA ALA A 209 30.05 -0.30 68.39
C ALA A 209 31.57 -0.12 68.52
N THR A 210 32.14 -0.59 69.64
CA THR A 210 33.58 -0.53 69.87
C THR A 210 34.32 -1.62 69.09
N LEU A 211 35.31 -1.23 68.30
CA LEU A 211 36.31 -2.12 67.72
C LEU A 211 37.58 -2.10 68.59
N THR A 212 37.92 -3.25 69.17
CA THR A 212 39.17 -3.45 69.93
C THR A 212 40.15 -4.25 69.10
N VAL A 213 41.38 -3.75 68.95
CA VAL A 213 42.44 -4.40 68.15
C VAL A 213 43.59 -4.82 69.07
N ASN A 214 43.77 -6.12 69.22
CA ASN A 214 44.86 -6.73 69.98
C ASN A 214 46.10 -6.90 69.10
N GLN A 215 47.29 -6.70 69.67
CA GLN A 215 48.57 -6.98 68.99
C GLN A 215 48.68 -8.46 68.60
N GLY A 216 49.31 -8.74 67.45
CA GLY A 216 49.46 -10.09 66.93
C GLY A 216 50.50 -10.92 67.69
N ALA A 217 50.04 -11.87 68.51
CA ALA A 217 50.91 -12.80 69.24
C ALA A 217 51.55 -13.85 68.29
N GLY A 218 52.66 -13.49 67.65
CA GLY A 218 53.50 -14.40 66.87
C GLY A 218 52.97 -14.78 65.48
N PRO A 219 53.65 -15.69 64.76
CA PRO A 219 53.25 -16.12 63.43
C PRO A 219 51.96 -16.95 63.49
N LYS A 220 50.88 -16.43 62.90
CA LYS A 220 49.58 -17.12 62.82
C LYS A 220 49.75 -18.49 62.12
N PRO A 221 49.02 -19.55 62.52
CA PRO A 221 49.10 -20.86 61.87
C PRO A 221 48.52 -20.82 60.45
N ARG A 222 49.04 -21.65 59.54
CA ARG A 222 48.52 -21.73 58.15
C ARG A 222 47.06 -22.19 58.14
N GLN A 223 46.21 -21.48 57.42
CA GLN A 223 44.76 -21.69 57.41
C GLN A 223 44.23 -21.69 55.97
N ARG A 224 43.37 -22.66 55.65
CA ARG A 224 42.71 -22.75 54.33
C ARG A 224 41.73 -21.58 54.12
N PRO A 225 41.44 -21.17 52.88
CA PRO A 225 40.50 -20.09 52.60
C PRO A 225 39.10 -20.45 53.11
N ARG A 226 38.52 -19.59 53.94
CA ARG A 226 37.12 -19.66 54.37
C ARG A 226 36.45 -18.37 53.95
N ILE A 227 35.46 -18.47 53.07
CA ILE A 227 34.57 -17.36 52.78
C ILE A 227 33.76 -17.07 54.06
N ILE A 228 33.84 -15.84 54.55
CA ILE A 228 33.09 -15.34 55.72
C ILE A 228 31.94 -14.43 55.32
N ALA A 229 31.98 -13.93 54.08
CA ALA A 229 30.88 -13.26 53.42
C ALA A 229 30.86 -13.74 51.96
N GLY A 230 29.80 -14.43 51.55
CA GLY A 230 29.58 -14.84 50.16
C GLY A 230 28.43 -14.06 49.53
N PRO A 231 28.39 -13.95 48.19
CA PRO A 231 27.35 -13.20 47.51
C PRO A 231 25.99 -13.90 47.72
N GLN A 232 24.92 -13.10 47.65
CA GLN A 232 23.54 -13.55 47.75
C GLN A 232 22.81 -13.25 46.44
N ASN A 233 21.70 -13.94 46.18
CA ASN A 233 20.86 -13.65 45.02
C ASN A 233 20.32 -12.20 45.11
N VAL A 234 20.31 -11.47 43.99
CA VAL A 234 19.84 -10.07 43.95
C VAL A 234 18.89 -9.87 42.77
N SER A 235 17.71 -9.33 43.06
CA SER A 235 16.84 -8.67 42.09
C SER A 235 17.20 -7.20 42.00
N VAL A 236 17.41 -6.67 40.80
CA VAL A 236 17.89 -5.29 40.57
C VAL A 236 17.27 -4.71 39.31
N SER A 237 16.75 -3.49 39.38
CA SER A 237 16.14 -2.80 38.22
C SER A 237 17.20 -2.32 37.24
N LEU A 238 16.80 -2.02 36.00
CA LEU A 238 17.70 -1.43 34.99
C LEU A 238 18.41 -0.16 35.49
N HIS A 239 19.64 0.05 35.02
CA HIS A 239 20.52 1.19 35.29
C HIS A 239 20.97 1.39 36.76
N GLN A 240 20.50 0.56 37.69
CA GLN A 240 21.01 0.54 39.07
C GLN A 240 22.40 -0.11 39.16
N THR A 241 23.05 0.04 40.32
CA THR A 241 24.34 -0.61 40.63
C THR A 241 24.13 -1.76 41.60
N VAL A 242 24.60 -2.96 41.25
CA VAL A 242 24.60 -4.14 42.13
C VAL A 242 26.00 -4.42 42.66
N VAL A 243 26.09 -4.90 43.91
CA VAL A 243 27.36 -5.30 44.52
C VAL A 243 27.25 -6.72 45.07
N LEU A 244 28.04 -7.62 44.49
CA LEU A 244 28.22 -8.97 44.99
C LEU A 244 29.40 -8.99 45.96
N GLU A 245 29.09 -9.17 47.23
CA GLU A 245 30.07 -9.27 48.31
C GLU A 245 30.86 -10.58 48.21
N CYS A 246 32.19 -10.54 48.39
CA CYS A 246 32.96 -11.74 48.70
C CYS A 246 34.20 -11.43 49.55
N VAL A 247 34.14 -11.84 50.82
CA VAL A 247 35.25 -11.71 51.78
C VAL A 247 35.64 -13.10 52.28
N ALA A 248 36.93 -13.40 52.23
CA ALA A 248 37.49 -14.64 52.77
C ALA A 248 38.64 -14.36 53.74
N THR A 249 38.74 -15.22 54.75
CA THR A 249 39.89 -15.28 55.66
C THR A 249 40.74 -16.52 55.37
N GLY A 250 42.01 -16.49 55.74
CA GLY A 250 42.97 -17.56 55.51
C GLY A 250 44.40 -17.09 55.74
N ASN A 251 45.34 -18.03 55.81
CA ASN A 251 46.75 -17.71 56.02
C ASN A 251 47.65 -18.64 55.17
N PRO A 252 48.33 -18.11 54.13
CA PRO A 252 48.36 -16.71 53.71
C PRO A 252 47.00 -16.20 53.21
N CYS A 253 46.82 -14.87 53.18
CA CYS A 253 45.57 -14.20 52.84
C CYS A 253 45.03 -14.65 51.46
N PRO A 254 43.75 -15.08 51.32
CA PRO A 254 43.24 -15.58 50.05
C PRO A 254 43.11 -14.51 48.97
N ILE A 255 43.46 -14.86 47.74
CA ILE A 255 43.20 -14.04 46.54
C ILE A 255 41.77 -14.32 46.08
N ILE A 256 40.97 -13.25 45.99
CA ILE A 256 39.60 -13.32 45.45
C ILE A 256 39.63 -13.19 43.92
N SER A 257 38.81 -14.00 43.24
CA SER A 257 38.63 -13.96 41.79
C SER A 257 37.17 -14.26 41.43
N TRP A 258 36.65 -13.59 40.40
CA TRP A 258 35.26 -13.72 39.96
C TRP A 258 35.15 -14.37 38.58
N SER A 259 34.05 -15.07 38.35
CA SER A 259 33.68 -15.67 37.06
C SER A 259 32.17 -15.83 36.96
N ARG A 260 31.63 -16.00 35.75
CA ARG A 260 30.22 -16.40 35.55
C ARG A 260 30.11 -17.92 35.37
N ALA A 261 29.08 -18.54 35.93
CA ALA A 261 28.83 -19.98 35.78
C ALA A 261 28.54 -20.38 34.32
N ASP A 262 27.95 -19.47 33.53
CA ASP A 262 27.72 -19.63 32.10
C ASP A 262 28.96 -19.41 31.21
N ARG A 263 30.14 -19.24 31.84
CA ARG A 263 31.45 -18.99 31.22
C ARG A 263 31.54 -17.74 30.32
N LYS A 264 30.51 -16.89 30.27
CA LYS A 264 30.60 -15.60 29.56
C LYS A 264 31.61 -14.69 30.27
N PRO A 265 32.29 -13.79 29.53
CA PRO A 265 33.11 -12.76 30.17
C PRO A 265 32.23 -11.88 31.09
N ILE A 266 32.84 -11.39 32.16
CA ILE A 266 32.29 -10.28 32.94
C ILE A 266 32.62 -8.99 32.17
N ASP A 267 31.66 -8.07 32.04
CA ASP A 267 31.86 -6.81 31.32
C ASP A 267 32.85 -5.91 32.07
N VAL A 268 34.02 -5.66 31.46
CA VAL A 268 35.14 -4.93 32.07
C VAL A 268 34.89 -3.41 32.11
N TYR A 269 33.92 -2.89 31.34
CA TYR A 269 33.56 -1.47 31.38
C TYR A 269 32.65 -1.15 32.56
N ASN A 270 31.65 -2.00 32.80
CA ASN A 270 30.61 -1.78 33.81
C ASN A 270 30.89 -2.48 35.14
N ALA A 271 31.72 -3.53 35.16
CA ALA A 271 32.04 -4.28 36.36
C ALA A 271 33.48 -4.07 36.84
N LYS A 272 33.64 -3.77 38.13
CA LYS A 272 34.92 -3.60 38.80
C LYS A 272 35.00 -4.49 40.03
N VAL A 273 36.06 -5.30 40.12
CA VAL A 273 36.46 -5.93 41.38
C VAL A 273 37.20 -4.88 42.21
N LEU A 274 36.72 -4.62 43.43
CA LEU A 274 37.42 -3.77 44.39
C LEU A 274 38.61 -4.55 44.98
N GLY A 275 39.69 -3.85 45.37
CA GLY A 275 40.90 -4.49 45.93
C GLY A 275 40.65 -5.32 47.20
N ASN A 276 39.47 -5.16 47.80
CA ASN A 276 39.00 -5.88 48.97
C ASN A 276 38.29 -7.23 48.67
N GLY A 277 38.01 -7.53 47.39
CA GLY A 277 37.40 -8.77 46.92
C GLY A 277 35.99 -8.65 46.34
N ASN A 278 35.23 -7.59 46.61
CA ASN A 278 33.84 -7.46 46.17
C ASN A 278 33.73 -7.10 44.67
N LEU A 279 32.70 -7.60 43.99
CA LEU A 279 32.39 -7.26 42.60
C LEU A 279 31.25 -6.22 42.56
N VAL A 280 31.56 -5.02 42.08
CA VAL A 280 30.59 -3.98 41.75
C VAL A 280 30.24 -4.10 40.27
N ILE A 281 28.96 -4.03 39.92
CA ILE A 281 28.49 -3.87 38.54
C ILE A 281 27.57 -2.64 38.49
N SER A 282 28.06 -1.58 37.85
CA SER A 282 27.30 -0.36 37.57
C SER A 282 26.44 -0.52 36.32
N ASP A 283 25.48 0.40 36.12
CA ASP A 283 24.60 0.46 34.93
C ASP A 283 24.06 -0.91 34.49
N VAL A 284 23.31 -1.54 35.40
CA VAL A 284 22.82 -2.91 35.19
C VAL A 284 21.84 -2.97 34.01
N ASN A 285 22.23 -3.73 32.99
CA ASN A 285 21.40 -4.07 31.84
C ASN A 285 21.17 -5.59 31.80
N SER A 286 20.22 -6.04 30.97
CA SER A 286 19.77 -7.45 30.91
C SER A 286 20.88 -8.48 30.67
N LYS A 287 22.03 -8.11 30.07
CA LYS A 287 23.18 -9.01 29.86
C LYS A 287 23.89 -9.37 31.17
N HIS A 288 23.76 -8.55 32.21
CA HIS A 288 24.34 -8.79 33.53
C HIS A 288 23.53 -9.83 34.35
N SER A 289 22.38 -10.28 33.86
CA SER A 289 21.62 -11.39 34.44
C SER A 289 22.39 -12.72 34.38
N GLY A 290 22.23 -13.56 35.39
CA GLY A 290 22.80 -14.91 35.50
C GLY A 290 23.62 -15.15 36.77
N VAL A 291 24.22 -16.35 36.87
CA VAL A 291 24.92 -16.80 38.07
C VAL A 291 26.40 -16.41 38.05
N TYR A 292 26.82 -15.69 39.09
CA TYR A 292 28.19 -15.25 39.36
C TYR A 292 28.82 -16.10 40.47
N LEU A 293 30.10 -16.40 40.32
CA LEU A 293 30.89 -17.25 41.19
C LEU A 293 32.08 -16.46 41.75
N CYS A 294 32.15 -16.33 43.07
CA CYS A 294 33.37 -15.92 43.76
C CYS A 294 34.24 -17.14 44.06
N ARG A 295 35.56 -17.02 43.83
CA ARG A 295 36.57 -18.02 44.18
C ARG A 295 37.70 -17.38 45.01
N ALA A 296 37.78 -17.77 46.28
CA ALA A 296 38.86 -17.41 47.19
C ALA A 296 39.97 -18.49 47.14
N THR A 297 41.18 -18.14 46.71
CA THR A 297 42.29 -19.08 46.43
C THR A 297 43.49 -18.81 47.34
N THR A 298 44.12 -19.83 47.93
CA THR A 298 45.36 -19.61 48.71
C THR A 298 46.52 -19.26 47.78
N PRO A 299 47.26 -18.16 48.00
CA PRO A 299 48.48 -17.83 47.26
C PRO A 299 49.44 -19.03 47.13
N GLY A 300 49.95 -19.25 45.91
CA GLY A 300 50.92 -20.31 45.63
C GLY A 300 50.40 -21.75 45.67
N THR A 301 49.09 -22.00 45.81
CA THR A 301 48.54 -23.36 45.83
C THR A 301 47.27 -23.50 44.97
N ARG A 302 46.82 -24.75 44.75
CA ARG A 302 45.54 -25.05 44.10
C ARG A 302 44.33 -25.11 45.07
N ASN A 303 44.50 -24.79 46.35
CA ASN A 303 43.40 -24.78 47.31
C ASN A 303 42.52 -23.54 47.12
N TYR A 304 41.21 -23.74 46.99
CA TYR A 304 40.24 -22.65 46.89
C TYR A 304 38.90 -23.02 47.54
N THR A 305 38.07 -22.00 47.77
CA THR A 305 36.67 -22.12 48.22
C THR A 305 35.79 -21.26 47.30
N LEU A 306 34.57 -21.74 47.00
CA LEU A 306 33.61 -21.09 46.12
C LEU A 306 32.37 -20.60 46.88
N ALA A 307 31.76 -19.53 46.38
CA ALA A 307 30.39 -19.11 46.72
C ALA A 307 29.71 -18.54 45.47
N ALA A 308 28.39 -18.65 45.36
CA ALA A 308 27.63 -18.38 44.14
C ALA A 308 26.35 -17.58 44.40
N ALA A 309 25.96 -16.75 43.45
CA ALA A 309 24.73 -15.95 43.49
C ALA A 309 24.16 -15.72 42.10
N ASN A 310 22.84 -15.65 41.97
CA ASN A 310 22.14 -15.26 40.75
C ASN A 310 21.78 -13.76 40.79
N ILE A 311 22.12 -13.03 39.73
CA ILE A 311 21.57 -11.69 39.47
C ILE A 311 20.35 -11.86 38.56
N THR A 312 19.19 -11.38 39.00
CA THR A 312 17.99 -11.23 38.15
C THR A 312 17.74 -9.77 37.87
N VAL A 313 17.84 -9.37 36.60
CA VAL A 313 17.59 -7.99 36.18
C VAL A 313 16.09 -7.80 35.96
N GLN A 314 15.48 -6.92 36.74
CA GLN A 314 14.06 -6.57 36.62
C GLN A 314 13.85 -5.52 35.53
N VAL A 315 12.79 -5.68 34.74
CA VAL A 315 12.52 -4.94 33.51
C VAL A 315 11.02 -4.58 33.47
N PRO A 316 10.65 -3.30 33.30
CA PRO A 316 9.25 -2.87 33.21
C PRO A 316 8.55 -3.40 31.96
N PRO A 317 7.20 -3.42 31.94
CA PRO A 317 6.45 -4.01 30.83
C PRO A 317 6.61 -3.19 29.55
N SER A 318 6.76 -3.88 28.42
CA SER A 318 6.91 -3.30 27.09
C SER A 318 6.01 -4.03 26.11
N LEU A 319 5.28 -3.30 25.26
CA LEU A 319 4.33 -3.90 24.31
C LEU A 319 5.04 -4.34 23.03
N VAL A 320 5.00 -5.64 22.76
CA VAL A 320 5.49 -6.30 21.55
C VAL A 320 4.41 -6.28 20.46
N GLU A 321 3.17 -6.59 20.83
CA GLU A 321 1.99 -6.50 19.96
C GLU A 321 1.00 -5.53 20.60
N ARG A 322 0.51 -4.57 19.82
CA ARG A 322 -0.51 -3.58 20.23
C ARG A 322 -1.84 -3.89 19.55
N PRO A 323 -2.99 -3.61 20.18
CA PRO A 323 -4.27 -3.76 19.51
C PRO A 323 -4.45 -2.75 18.38
N GLU A 324 -5.07 -3.21 17.30
CA GLU A 324 -5.51 -2.37 16.18
C GLU A 324 -6.99 -2.01 16.31
N SER A 325 -7.33 -0.75 16.03
CA SER A 325 -8.72 -0.29 15.90
C SER A 325 -9.44 -1.05 14.78
N GLN A 326 -10.70 -1.43 15.00
CA GLN A 326 -11.47 -2.29 14.11
C GLN A 326 -12.86 -1.76 13.85
N THR A 327 -13.21 -1.62 12.58
CA THR A 327 -14.59 -1.40 12.11
C THR A 327 -15.24 -2.74 11.79
N ARG A 328 -16.42 -3.03 12.36
CA ARG A 328 -17.11 -4.32 12.23
C ARG A 328 -18.64 -4.14 12.15
N PRO A 329 -19.36 -4.95 11.36
CA PRO A 329 -20.82 -4.91 11.36
C PRO A 329 -21.40 -5.51 12.65
N ARG A 330 -22.63 -5.10 13.00
CA ARG A 330 -23.48 -5.79 14.00
C ARG A 330 -23.53 -7.30 13.74
N ALA A 331 -23.61 -8.09 14.81
CA ALA A 331 -23.49 -9.55 14.85
C ALA A 331 -22.14 -10.14 14.38
N GLY A 332 -21.18 -9.31 13.95
CA GLY A 332 -19.83 -9.73 13.57
C GLY A 332 -18.96 -10.21 14.74
N THR A 333 -17.65 -10.26 14.53
CA THR A 333 -16.66 -10.60 15.58
C THR A 333 -15.43 -9.70 15.51
N ALA A 334 -15.07 -9.11 16.64
CA ALA A 334 -13.86 -8.32 16.82
C ALA A 334 -12.82 -9.13 17.62
N ARG A 335 -11.53 -8.91 17.33
CA ARG A 335 -10.43 -9.65 17.95
C ARG A 335 -9.26 -8.70 18.20
N PHE A 336 -9.11 -8.21 19.42
CA PHE A 336 -7.99 -7.37 19.81
C PHE A 336 -6.85 -8.24 20.33
N MET A 337 -5.67 -8.05 19.75
CA MET A 337 -4.43 -8.70 20.18
C MET A 337 -3.66 -7.74 21.09
N CYS A 338 -2.89 -8.29 22.01
CA CYS A 338 -1.92 -7.56 22.82
C CYS A 338 -0.87 -8.55 23.32
N GLN A 339 0.41 -8.17 23.32
CA GLN A 339 1.47 -8.99 23.89
C GLN A 339 2.52 -8.08 24.52
N ALA A 340 3.03 -8.47 25.68
CA ALA A 340 3.97 -7.69 26.45
C ALA A 340 5.15 -8.55 26.97
N GLU A 341 6.33 -7.95 27.01
CA GLU A 341 7.54 -8.52 27.61
C GLU A 341 7.98 -7.68 28.82
N GLY A 342 8.53 -8.34 29.83
CA GLY A 342 8.99 -7.73 31.08
C GLY A 342 9.53 -8.81 32.03
N VAL A 343 10.24 -8.40 33.08
CA VAL A 343 10.78 -9.30 34.12
C VAL A 343 10.49 -8.70 35.50
N PRO A 344 9.58 -9.28 36.31
CA PRO A 344 8.76 -10.46 36.07
C PRO A 344 7.80 -10.32 34.86
N SER A 345 7.34 -11.46 34.32
CA SER A 345 6.43 -11.47 33.16
C SER A 345 5.12 -10.72 33.48
N PRO A 346 4.68 -9.76 32.64
CA PRO A 346 3.58 -8.87 32.98
C PRO A 346 2.20 -9.53 32.89
N ARG A 347 1.31 -9.19 33.82
CA ARG A 347 -0.14 -9.49 33.72
C ARG A 347 -0.74 -8.57 32.65
N ILE A 348 -1.47 -9.15 31.70
CA ILE A 348 -2.29 -8.41 30.73
C ILE A 348 -3.74 -8.35 31.22
N SER A 349 -4.34 -7.18 31.06
CA SER A 349 -5.74 -6.87 31.38
C SER A 349 -6.33 -5.96 30.30
N TRP A 350 -7.65 -5.90 30.22
CA TRP A 350 -8.36 -5.08 29.22
C TRP A 350 -9.35 -4.16 29.90
N LEU A 351 -9.42 -2.92 29.42
CA LEU A 351 -10.41 -1.92 29.82
C LEU A 351 -11.31 -1.56 28.62
N LYS A 352 -12.57 -1.23 28.87
CA LYS A 352 -13.53 -0.64 27.94
C LYS A 352 -13.97 0.70 28.50
N ASN A 353 -13.70 1.79 27.76
CA ASN A 353 -13.94 3.17 28.19
C ASN A 353 -13.39 3.45 29.62
N GLY A 354 -12.16 2.99 29.90
CA GLY A 354 -11.46 3.23 31.17
C GLY A 354 -11.89 2.37 32.38
N GLU A 355 -12.82 1.43 32.23
CA GLU A 355 -13.23 0.47 33.28
C GLU A 355 -12.89 -0.98 32.85
N GLU A 356 -12.61 -1.91 33.78
CA GLU A 356 -12.15 -3.28 33.43
C GLU A 356 -13.23 -4.07 32.67
N VAL A 357 -12.84 -4.82 31.62
CA VAL A 357 -13.80 -5.51 30.74
C VAL A 357 -14.50 -6.67 31.45
N HIS A 358 -15.80 -6.51 31.70
CA HIS A 358 -16.68 -7.60 32.16
C HIS A 358 -16.81 -8.71 31.10
N LEU A 359 -16.09 -9.81 31.31
CA LEU A 359 -16.14 -11.01 30.48
C LEU A 359 -17.50 -11.72 30.61
N ASN A 360 -18.01 -12.30 29.52
CA ASN A 360 -19.31 -12.94 29.45
C ASN A 360 -19.41 -13.96 28.29
N GLY A 361 -20.60 -14.46 27.99
CA GLY A 361 -20.83 -15.43 26.92
C GLY A 361 -20.40 -14.98 25.51
N ARG A 362 -20.42 -13.66 25.23
CA ARG A 362 -19.99 -13.04 23.97
C ARG A 362 -18.55 -12.53 24.01
N ILE A 363 -18.17 -11.90 25.13
CA ILE A 363 -16.89 -11.21 25.35
C ILE A 363 -15.95 -12.12 26.15
N LYS A 364 -14.95 -12.69 25.50
CA LYS A 364 -14.03 -13.67 26.09
C LYS A 364 -12.58 -13.22 25.93
N MET A 365 -11.77 -13.50 26.95
CA MET A 365 -10.32 -13.25 26.92
C MET A 365 -9.59 -14.60 26.89
N TYR A 366 -8.61 -14.72 25.99
CA TYR A 366 -7.78 -15.91 25.81
C TYR A 366 -6.31 -15.51 25.89
N ASN A 367 -5.66 -15.82 27.02
CA ASN A 367 -4.32 -15.39 27.43
C ASN A 367 -4.14 -13.86 27.47
N SER A 368 -4.02 -13.25 26.29
CA SER A 368 -3.80 -11.81 26.09
C SER A 368 -4.76 -11.20 25.06
N LYS A 369 -5.55 -12.05 24.38
CA LYS A 369 -6.43 -11.69 23.25
C LYS A 369 -7.86 -11.48 23.73
N LEU A 370 -8.43 -10.31 23.47
CA LEU A 370 -9.85 -10.03 23.69
C LEU A 370 -10.66 -10.38 22.43
N VAL A 371 -11.72 -11.18 22.58
CA VAL A 371 -12.60 -11.62 21.50
C VAL A 371 -14.04 -11.22 21.83
N ILE A 372 -14.65 -10.41 20.98
CA ILE A 372 -16.06 -9.99 21.09
C ILE A 372 -16.81 -10.66 19.95
N THR A 373 -17.67 -11.63 20.27
CA THR A 373 -18.57 -12.29 19.31
C THR A 373 -19.97 -11.70 19.36
N GLN A 374 -20.75 -11.83 18.28
CA GLN A 374 -22.11 -11.29 18.20
C GLN A 374 -22.16 -9.81 18.61
N ILE A 375 -21.38 -8.97 17.91
CA ILE A 375 -21.23 -7.54 18.23
C ILE A 375 -22.59 -6.83 18.30
N ILE A 376 -22.83 -6.05 19.36
CA ILE A 376 -23.99 -5.17 19.53
C ILE A 376 -23.55 -3.69 19.49
N PRO A 377 -24.43 -2.72 19.22
CA PRO A 377 -24.05 -1.30 19.17
C PRO A 377 -23.33 -0.79 20.44
N GLU A 378 -23.70 -1.33 21.59
CA GLU A 378 -23.14 -1.01 22.90
C GLU A 378 -21.69 -1.51 23.06
N ASP A 379 -21.16 -2.31 22.13
CA ASP A 379 -19.75 -2.67 22.05
C ASP A 379 -18.89 -1.60 21.34
N ASP A 380 -19.47 -0.55 20.73
CA ASP A 380 -18.72 0.61 20.23
C ASP A 380 -18.09 1.37 21.40
N ALA A 381 -16.76 1.31 21.48
CA ALA A 381 -16.01 1.81 22.62
C ALA A 381 -14.50 1.92 22.30
N ILE A 382 -13.80 2.65 23.16
CA ILE A 382 -12.34 2.58 23.22
C ILE A 382 -11.97 1.43 24.15
N TYR A 383 -11.19 0.49 23.64
CA TYR A 383 -10.59 -0.60 24.40
C TYR A 383 -9.12 -0.28 24.67
N GLN A 384 -8.66 -0.51 25.89
CA GLN A 384 -7.24 -0.40 26.24
C GLN A 384 -6.71 -1.75 26.71
N CYS A 385 -5.58 -2.19 26.17
CA CYS A 385 -4.75 -3.20 26.82
C CYS A 385 -3.90 -2.51 27.90
N MET A 386 -3.81 -3.09 29.09
CA MET A 386 -2.87 -2.70 30.14
C MET A 386 -2.01 -3.91 30.54
N ALA A 387 -0.69 -3.75 30.46
CA ALA A 387 0.30 -4.75 30.85
C ALA A 387 1.11 -4.25 32.05
N GLU A 388 1.20 -5.06 33.11
CA GLU A 388 1.66 -4.62 34.44
C GLU A 388 2.58 -5.65 35.12
N ASN A 389 3.66 -5.18 35.75
CA ASN A 389 4.48 -5.95 36.71
C ASN A 389 4.95 -5.06 37.88
N ASP A 390 5.79 -5.59 38.77
CA ASP A 390 6.28 -4.87 39.96
C ASP A 390 7.22 -3.68 39.64
N GLN A 391 7.68 -3.53 38.39
CA GLN A 391 8.49 -2.41 37.91
C GLN A 391 7.66 -1.33 37.18
N GLY A 392 6.36 -1.53 36.95
CA GLY A 392 5.50 -0.53 36.32
C GLY A 392 4.36 -1.08 35.44
N SER A 393 3.73 -0.18 34.69
CA SER A 393 2.60 -0.48 33.79
C SER A 393 2.74 0.23 32.45
N VAL A 394 2.28 -0.39 31.37
CA VAL A 394 2.16 0.24 30.04
C VAL A 394 0.76 -0.04 29.45
N LEU A 395 0.22 0.92 28.69
CA LEU A 395 -1.08 0.79 28.03
C LEU A 395 -0.98 0.99 26.51
N SER A 396 -1.97 0.47 25.78
CA SER A 396 -2.22 0.82 24.38
C SER A 396 -3.72 0.78 24.09
N LEU A 397 -4.20 1.79 23.35
CA LEU A 397 -5.60 1.95 22.96
C LEU A 397 -5.91 1.32 21.58
N ALA A 398 -7.18 0.99 21.36
CA ALA A 398 -7.79 0.69 20.08
C ALA A 398 -9.30 0.94 20.13
N ARG A 399 -9.91 1.40 19.04
CA ARG A 399 -11.36 1.63 18.96
C ARG A 399 -12.08 0.45 18.30
N LEU A 400 -13.23 0.03 18.84
CA LEU A 400 -14.23 -0.74 18.09
C LEU A 400 -15.25 0.23 17.51
N ILE A 401 -15.45 0.21 16.19
CA ILE A 401 -16.53 0.94 15.51
C ILE A 401 -17.57 -0.08 15.03
N VAL A 402 -18.83 0.09 15.45
CA VAL A 402 -19.92 -0.83 15.10
C VAL A 402 -20.77 -0.25 13.97
N VAL A 403 -20.68 -0.87 12.78
CA VAL A 403 -21.40 -0.44 11.57
C VAL A 403 -22.81 -1.04 11.55
N MET A 404 -23.80 -0.18 11.34
CA MET A 404 -25.20 -0.50 11.17
C MET A 404 -25.55 -0.63 9.67
N SER A 405 -26.69 -1.24 9.36
CA SER A 405 -27.18 -1.35 7.98
C SER A 405 -27.54 0.00 7.35
N GLU A 406 -27.89 0.97 8.19
CA GLU A 406 -28.31 2.34 7.82
C GLU A 406 -27.13 3.26 7.46
N ASP A 407 -25.90 2.89 7.84
CA ASP A 407 -24.69 3.67 7.55
C ASP A 407 -24.22 3.58 6.08
N ARG A 408 -24.88 2.74 5.26
CA ARG A 408 -24.54 2.50 3.85
C ARG A 408 -25.27 3.48 2.91
N PRO A 409 -24.84 3.62 1.64
CA PRO A 409 -25.63 4.35 0.65
C PRO A 409 -26.87 3.53 0.29
N SER A 410 -27.99 4.19 0.02
CA SER A 410 -29.08 3.54 -0.71
C SER A 410 -28.66 3.26 -2.17
N ALA A 411 -29.44 2.46 -2.90
CA ALA A 411 -29.12 2.16 -4.30
C ALA A 411 -29.10 3.44 -5.17
N PRO A 412 -28.27 3.50 -6.22
CA PRO A 412 -28.44 4.46 -7.31
C PRO A 412 -29.85 4.39 -7.88
N ARG A 413 -30.43 5.53 -8.25
CA ARG A 413 -31.85 5.64 -8.65
C ARG A 413 -31.98 6.06 -10.10
N ASN A 414 -33.16 5.83 -10.70
CA ASN A 414 -33.52 6.33 -12.04
C ASN A 414 -32.44 6.03 -13.11
N ILE A 415 -31.92 4.80 -13.08
CA ILE A 415 -31.02 4.30 -14.12
C ILE A 415 -31.76 4.22 -15.45
N HIS A 416 -31.15 4.73 -16.51
CA HIS A 416 -31.66 4.70 -17.87
C HIS A 416 -30.52 4.45 -18.86
N ALA A 417 -30.88 3.90 -20.02
CA ALA A 417 -29.96 3.53 -21.07
C ALA A 417 -30.46 4.06 -22.42
N GLU A 418 -29.56 4.61 -23.23
CA GLU A 418 -29.86 5.19 -24.55
C GLU A 418 -28.84 4.70 -25.57
N THR A 419 -29.28 4.32 -26.77
CA THR A 419 -28.39 3.79 -27.81
C THR A 419 -27.76 4.92 -28.62
N ILE A 420 -26.43 5.03 -28.58
CA ILE A 420 -25.70 6.02 -29.38
C ILE A 420 -25.41 5.48 -30.78
N SER A 421 -25.00 4.22 -30.89
CA SER A 421 -24.52 3.65 -32.15
C SER A 421 -24.72 2.12 -32.23
N SER A 422 -24.16 1.51 -33.28
CA SER A 422 -24.05 0.05 -33.41
C SER A 422 -23.03 -0.58 -32.46
N SER A 423 -22.22 0.20 -31.74
CA SER A 423 -21.21 -0.31 -30.80
C SER A 423 -21.15 0.45 -29.47
N ALA A 424 -22.07 1.37 -29.20
CA ALA A 424 -22.06 2.17 -27.97
C ALA A 424 -23.45 2.51 -27.41
N ILE A 425 -23.56 2.48 -26.08
CA ILE A 425 -24.76 2.81 -25.29
C ILE A 425 -24.37 3.80 -24.18
N LEU A 426 -25.15 4.86 -24.02
CA LEU A 426 -25.09 5.78 -22.88
C LEU A 426 -25.87 5.16 -21.71
N LEU A 427 -25.26 5.14 -20.52
CA LEU A 427 -25.97 5.00 -19.25
C LEU A 427 -25.99 6.32 -18.51
N ALA A 428 -27.09 6.60 -17.82
CA ALA A 428 -27.19 7.69 -16.86
C ALA A 428 -28.09 7.29 -15.68
N TRP A 429 -27.84 7.89 -14.51
CA TRP A 429 -28.52 7.57 -13.25
C TRP A 429 -28.51 8.77 -12.30
N GLN A 430 -29.20 8.64 -11.18
CA GLN A 430 -29.18 9.60 -10.08
C GLN A 430 -28.43 9.04 -8.88
N ARG A 431 -27.78 9.94 -8.11
CA ARG A 431 -27.13 9.59 -6.84
C ARG A 431 -28.13 8.94 -5.87
N PRO A 432 -27.64 8.13 -4.90
CA PRO A 432 -28.45 7.58 -3.80
C PRO A 432 -29.31 8.63 -3.09
N LEU A 433 -30.38 8.19 -2.42
CA LEU A 433 -31.22 9.06 -1.60
C LEU A 433 -30.60 9.35 -0.22
N TYR A 434 -29.79 8.42 0.29
CA TYR A 434 -29.19 8.48 1.63
C TYR A 434 -27.67 8.22 1.54
N ASN A 435 -26.90 8.93 2.36
CA ASN A 435 -25.42 8.88 2.40
C ASN A 435 -24.74 9.19 1.05
N ALA A 436 -25.40 9.90 0.14
CA ALA A 436 -24.91 10.25 -1.20
C ALA A 436 -23.69 11.20 -1.18
N ASP A 437 -23.59 12.00 -0.12
CA ASP A 437 -22.45 12.85 0.25
C ASP A 437 -21.17 12.06 0.57
N LYS A 438 -21.31 10.78 0.94
CA LYS A 438 -20.21 9.90 1.38
C LYS A 438 -19.78 8.89 0.29
N VAL A 439 -20.42 8.93 -0.88
CA VAL A 439 -20.08 8.05 -2.01
C VAL A 439 -18.73 8.48 -2.59
N ILE A 440 -17.82 7.52 -2.76
CA ILE A 440 -16.47 7.71 -3.30
C ILE A 440 -16.30 7.13 -4.71
N ALA A 441 -17.15 6.20 -5.12
CA ALA A 441 -17.15 5.58 -6.44
C ALA A 441 -18.51 4.95 -6.78
N TYR A 442 -18.74 4.67 -8.06
CA TYR A 442 -19.74 3.71 -8.52
C TYR A 442 -19.06 2.55 -9.26
N SER A 443 -19.70 1.39 -9.31
CA SER A 443 -19.43 0.39 -10.35
C SER A 443 -20.67 0.18 -11.23
N ILE A 444 -20.44 0.22 -12.53
CA ILE A 444 -21.38 -0.21 -13.56
C ILE A 444 -21.12 -1.69 -13.83
N HIS A 445 -22.17 -2.49 -13.87
CA HIS A 445 -22.15 -3.90 -14.26
C HIS A 445 -22.97 -4.06 -15.53
N TYR A 446 -22.46 -4.81 -16.50
CA TYR A 446 -23.18 -5.08 -17.75
C TYR A 446 -22.94 -6.50 -18.26
N MET A 447 -23.95 -7.04 -18.94
CA MET A 447 -23.98 -8.40 -19.46
C MET A 447 -24.80 -8.48 -20.74
N LYS A 448 -24.58 -9.51 -21.56
CA LYS A 448 -25.44 -9.79 -22.73
C LYS A 448 -26.76 -10.39 -22.23
N ALA A 449 -27.88 -9.89 -22.72
CA ALA A 449 -29.20 -10.32 -22.24
C ALA A 449 -29.61 -11.74 -22.73
N GLU A 450 -28.94 -12.26 -23.76
CA GLU A 450 -29.26 -13.53 -24.42
C GLU A 450 -28.00 -14.38 -24.64
N GLY A 451 -27.85 -15.44 -23.85
CA GLY A 451 -26.79 -16.44 -23.99
C GLY A 451 -26.75 -17.43 -22.82
N LEU A 452 -26.03 -18.55 -22.99
CA LEU A 452 -25.73 -19.48 -21.89
C LEU A 452 -24.52 -19.04 -21.05
N ASN A 453 -23.70 -18.12 -21.58
CA ASN A 453 -22.59 -17.50 -20.88
C ASN A 453 -23.00 -16.09 -20.43
N ASN A 454 -23.61 -15.99 -19.25
CA ASN A 454 -23.84 -14.71 -18.56
C ASN A 454 -22.53 -14.18 -17.97
N GLU A 455 -21.58 -13.83 -18.84
CA GLU A 455 -20.37 -13.11 -18.46
C GLU A 455 -20.75 -11.67 -18.08
N GLU A 456 -20.48 -11.31 -16.83
CA GLU A 456 -20.66 -9.96 -16.31
C GLU A 456 -19.34 -9.17 -16.38
N TYR A 457 -19.42 -7.97 -16.94
CA TYR A 457 -18.30 -7.05 -17.08
C TYR A 457 -18.52 -5.85 -16.14
N GLN A 458 -17.48 -5.50 -15.36
CA GLN A 458 -17.53 -4.43 -14.37
C GLN A 458 -16.64 -3.25 -14.77
N ILE A 459 -17.16 -2.03 -14.68
CA ILE A 459 -16.43 -0.77 -14.85
C ILE A 459 -16.55 0.05 -13.56
N VAL A 460 -15.44 0.52 -13.00
CA VAL A 460 -15.41 1.36 -11.79
C VAL A 460 -15.13 2.81 -12.17
N ILE A 461 -15.92 3.74 -11.63
CA ILE A 461 -15.92 5.17 -11.95
C ILE A 461 -15.99 6.03 -10.69
N GLY A 462 -15.66 7.31 -10.81
CA GLY A 462 -15.66 8.26 -9.69
C GLY A 462 -17.06 8.55 -9.13
N ASN A 463 -17.11 9.21 -7.97
CA ASN A 463 -18.35 9.67 -7.35
C ASN A 463 -19.05 10.81 -8.14
N ASP A 464 -18.30 11.64 -8.86
CA ASP A 464 -18.84 12.79 -9.59
C ASP A 464 -19.41 12.46 -10.97
N THR A 465 -19.15 11.26 -11.51
CA THR A 465 -19.84 10.75 -12.69
C THR A 465 -21.21 10.17 -12.35
N THR A 466 -22.26 10.67 -12.99
CA THR A 466 -23.63 10.11 -12.98
C THR A 466 -24.14 9.72 -14.37
N SER A 467 -23.24 9.71 -15.35
CA SER A 467 -23.44 9.17 -16.70
C SER A 467 -22.12 8.59 -17.23
N TYR A 468 -22.21 7.64 -18.16
CA TYR A 468 -21.07 6.94 -18.75
C TYR A 468 -21.44 6.30 -20.09
N ILE A 469 -20.55 6.37 -21.08
CA ILE A 469 -20.72 5.70 -22.37
C ILE A 469 -19.95 4.38 -22.33
N ILE A 470 -20.64 3.27 -22.60
CA ILE A 470 -20.02 1.96 -22.81
C ILE A 470 -19.87 1.75 -24.31
N ASP A 471 -18.65 1.49 -24.77
CA ASP A 471 -18.24 1.26 -26.14
C ASP A 471 -17.82 -0.21 -26.40
N ASP A 472 -17.26 -0.50 -27.57
CA ASP A 472 -16.87 -1.85 -28.08
C ASP A 472 -17.96 -2.95 -27.98
N LEU A 473 -19.24 -2.55 -28.01
CA LEU A 473 -20.38 -3.46 -27.99
C LEU A 473 -20.63 -4.15 -29.36
N GLU A 474 -21.29 -5.32 -29.33
CA GLU A 474 -21.73 -6.02 -30.55
C GLU A 474 -22.92 -5.28 -31.21
N PRO A 475 -22.95 -5.08 -32.53
CA PRO A 475 -24.13 -4.57 -33.26
C PRO A 475 -25.36 -5.47 -33.17
N ALA A 476 -26.54 -4.85 -33.23
CA ALA A 476 -27.85 -5.51 -33.18
C ALA A 476 -28.02 -6.49 -32.00
N ARG A 477 -27.56 -6.12 -30.80
CA ARG A 477 -27.49 -6.97 -29.61
C ARG A 477 -28.14 -6.33 -28.38
N ASN A 478 -28.88 -7.14 -27.62
CA ASN A 478 -29.44 -6.79 -26.32
C ASN A 478 -28.40 -6.93 -25.19
N TYR A 479 -28.27 -5.88 -24.37
CA TYR A 479 -27.45 -5.84 -23.16
C TYR A 479 -28.29 -5.41 -21.95
N THR A 480 -27.93 -5.88 -20.76
CA THR A 480 -28.55 -5.55 -19.48
C THR A 480 -27.53 -4.92 -18.54
N PHE A 481 -27.94 -3.93 -17.75
CA PHE A 481 -27.08 -3.03 -16.98
C PHE A 481 -27.64 -2.78 -15.57
N TYR A 482 -26.77 -2.67 -14.56
CA TYR A 482 -27.10 -2.12 -13.24
C TYR A 482 -25.89 -1.43 -12.59
N ILE A 483 -26.12 -0.66 -11.51
CA ILE A 483 -25.09 0.17 -10.88
C ILE A 483 -25.09 -0.01 -9.35
N VAL A 484 -23.90 0.01 -8.76
CA VAL A 484 -23.66 -0.05 -7.29
C VAL A 484 -22.88 1.18 -6.85
N ALA A 485 -23.27 1.81 -5.74
CA ALA A 485 -22.53 2.91 -5.11
C ALA A 485 -21.61 2.39 -4.00
N TYR A 486 -20.42 2.98 -3.86
CA TYR A 486 -19.45 2.64 -2.82
C TYR A 486 -19.17 3.85 -1.93
N MET A 487 -19.18 3.63 -0.62
CA MET A 487 -18.61 4.54 0.37
C MET A 487 -17.56 3.78 1.21
N PRO A 488 -16.71 4.45 2.02
CA PRO A 488 -15.66 3.79 2.77
C PRO A 488 -16.12 2.68 3.73
N MET A 489 -17.38 2.71 4.18
CA MET A 489 -17.98 1.71 5.08
C MET A 489 -18.68 0.55 4.34
N GLY A 490 -18.76 0.58 3.00
CA GLY A 490 -19.30 -0.52 2.20
C GLY A 490 -20.02 -0.10 0.91
N ALA A 491 -20.49 -1.10 0.18
CA ALA A 491 -21.32 -0.93 -1.02
C ALA A 491 -22.81 -0.81 -0.67
N SER A 492 -23.55 -0.11 -1.54
CA SER A 492 -25.02 -0.09 -1.57
C SER A 492 -25.60 -1.44 -2.00
N ARG A 493 -26.93 -1.53 -2.10
CA ARG A 493 -27.58 -2.52 -2.99
C ARG A 493 -27.38 -2.10 -4.45
N MET A 494 -27.54 -3.05 -5.38
CA MET A 494 -27.68 -2.74 -6.80
C MET A 494 -28.91 -1.83 -7.04
N SER A 495 -28.83 -1.00 -8.08
CA SER A 495 -29.98 -0.34 -8.69
C SER A 495 -30.96 -1.36 -9.27
N ASP A 496 -32.11 -0.88 -9.74
CA ASP A 496 -32.91 -1.60 -10.72
C ASP A 496 -32.08 -1.94 -11.98
N GLN A 497 -32.52 -2.94 -12.74
CA GLN A 497 -31.87 -3.33 -14.00
C GLN A 497 -32.55 -2.64 -15.19
N VAL A 498 -31.74 -2.11 -16.12
CA VAL A 498 -32.20 -1.60 -17.42
C VAL A 498 -31.61 -2.45 -18.54
N SER A 499 -32.32 -2.63 -19.66
CA SER A 499 -31.80 -3.33 -20.84
C SER A 499 -32.00 -2.50 -22.10
N GLN A 500 -31.05 -2.57 -23.02
CA GLN A 500 -31.00 -1.73 -24.23
C GLN A 500 -30.33 -2.45 -25.41
N HIS A 501 -30.70 -2.06 -26.64
CA HIS A 501 -30.29 -2.70 -27.89
C HIS A 501 -29.35 -1.79 -28.70
N THR A 502 -28.19 -2.28 -29.14
CA THR A 502 -27.29 -1.56 -30.06
C THR A 502 -27.89 -1.46 -31.47
N LEU A 503 -27.51 -0.43 -32.25
CA LEU A 503 -28.01 -0.31 -33.63
C LEU A 503 -27.47 -1.42 -34.54
N GLU A 504 -28.13 -1.62 -35.68
CA GLU A 504 -27.55 -2.37 -36.80
C GLU A 504 -26.36 -1.60 -37.41
N ASP A 505 -25.54 -2.33 -38.16
CA ASP A 505 -24.44 -1.81 -38.98
C ASP A 505 -24.49 -2.46 -40.38
N VAL A 506 -23.59 -2.09 -41.30
CA VAL A 506 -23.43 -2.76 -42.60
C VAL A 506 -22.86 -4.19 -42.44
N PRO A 507 -23.17 -5.13 -43.36
CA PRO A 507 -22.62 -6.49 -43.28
C PRO A 507 -21.09 -6.49 -43.34
N LEU A 508 -20.46 -7.30 -42.49
CA LEU A 508 -18.99 -7.39 -42.38
C LEU A 508 -18.34 -8.15 -43.56
N ARG A 509 -19.14 -8.88 -44.35
CA ARG A 509 -18.72 -9.63 -45.54
C ARG A 509 -19.83 -9.70 -46.58
N THR A 510 -19.44 -10.01 -47.81
CA THR A 510 -20.31 -10.30 -48.95
C THR A 510 -20.66 -11.79 -49.02
N PRO A 511 -21.75 -12.19 -49.71
CA PRO A 511 -22.03 -13.59 -50.01
C PRO A 511 -21.08 -14.14 -51.10
N GLU A 512 -20.79 -15.44 -51.04
CA GLU A 512 -19.97 -16.13 -52.04
C GLU A 512 -20.82 -16.63 -53.22
N LEU A 513 -20.29 -16.56 -54.45
CA LEU A 513 -21.00 -16.84 -55.69
C LEU A 513 -20.60 -18.18 -56.32
N SER A 514 -21.59 -18.86 -56.91
CA SER A 514 -21.45 -19.99 -57.84
C SER A 514 -22.17 -19.68 -59.15
N LEU A 515 -21.61 -20.09 -60.28
CA LEU A 515 -22.04 -19.69 -61.63
C LEU A 515 -22.17 -20.89 -62.58
N THR A 516 -23.28 -20.96 -63.30
CA THR A 516 -23.62 -22.08 -64.21
C THR A 516 -24.32 -21.57 -65.45
N SER A 517 -24.10 -22.18 -66.61
CA SER A 517 -24.91 -21.90 -67.82
C SER A 517 -25.72 -23.12 -68.24
N HIS A 518 -26.94 -22.88 -68.68
CA HIS A 518 -27.88 -23.87 -69.20
C HIS A 518 -28.11 -23.73 -70.71
N SER A 519 -27.83 -22.55 -71.28
CA SER A 519 -27.78 -22.29 -72.72
C SER A 519 -26.57 -21.41 -73.10
N ALA A 520 -26.43 -21.08 -74.38
CA ALA A 520 -25.39 -20.15 -74.86
C ALA A 520 -25.67 -18.67 -74.50
N THR A 521 -26.84 -18.35 -73.93
CA THR A 521 -27.31 -16.97 -73.71
C THR A 521 -27.73 -16.72 -72.24
N ASP A 522 -27.32 -17.56 -71.29
CA ASP A 522 -27.65 -17.42 -69.87
C ASP A 522 -26.50 -17.71 -68.90
N ILE A 523 -26.66 -17.20 -67.67
CA ILE A 523 -25.88 -17.56 -66.47
C ILE A 523 -26.85 -17.62 -65.29
N GLN A 524 -27.07 -18.82 -64.75
CA GLN A 524 -27.69 -19.04 -63.43
C GLN A 524 -26.64 -18.73 -62.35
N VAL A 525 -26.99 -17.85 -61.42
CA VAL A 525 -26.15 -17.35 -60.32
C VAL A 525 -26.74 -17.84 -59.00
N THR A 526 -25.94 -18.44 -58.12
CA THR A 526 -26.39 -18.94 -56.80
C THR A 526 -25.43 -18.58 -55.66
N TRP A 527 -25.95 -18.47 -54.43
CA TRP A 527 -25.20 -18.08 -53.24
C TRP A 527 -25.80 -18.60 -51.92
N GLN A 528 -25.02 -18.52 -50.84
CA GLN A 528 -25.48 -18.82 -49.48
C GLN A 528 -25.82 -17.54 -48.69
N PRO A 529 -26.85 -17.52 -47.83
CA PRO A 529 -27.12 -16.40 -46.93
C PRO A 529 -26.00 -16.15 -45.92
N LEU A 530 -25.79 -14.88 -45.54
CA LEU A 530 -24.76 -14.51 -44.55
C LEU A 530 -25.18 -14.93 -43.12
N PRO A 531 -24.30 -15.60 -42.35
CA PRO A 531 -24.54 -15.89 -40.93
C PRO A 531 -24.81 -14.62 -40.10
N ALA A 532 -25.70 -14.70 -39.11
CA ALA A 532 -26.14 -13.55 -38.30
C ALA A 532 -25.00 -12.78 -37.60
N LYS A 533 -23.89 -13.44 -37.26
CA LYS A 533 -22.68 -12.78 -36.71
C LYS A 533 -21.92 -11.91 -37.72
N LEU A 534 -22.16 -12.11 -39.02
CA LEU A 534 -21.52 -11.38 -40.12
C LEU A 534 -22.47 -10.38 -40.80
N SER A 535 -23.79 -10.57 -40.69
CA SER A 535 -24.77 -9.61 -41.22
C SER A 535 -24.81 -8.28 -40.45
N ARG A 536 -24.40 -8.26 -39.17
CA ARG A 536 -24.42 -7.09 -38.25
C ARG A 536 -25.81 -6.40 -38.12
N GLY A 537 -26.86 -7.13 -38.45
CA GLY A 537 -28.23 -6.64 -38.50
C GLY A 537 -29.12 -7.55 -39.35
N ARG A 538 -30.35 -7.11 -39.63
CA ARG A 538 -31.25 -7.82 -40.54
C ARG A 538 -30.90 -7.46 -41.99
N LEU A 539 -30.67 -8.47 -42.83
CA LEU A 539 -30.46 -8.26 -44.26
C LEU A 539 -31.72 -7.67 -44.92
N SER A 540 -31.53 -6.72 -45.83
CA SER A 540 -32.59 -5.99 -46.53
C SER A 540 -32.73 -6.44 -47.99
N ALA A 541 -31.61 -6.53 -48.71
CA ALA A 541 -31.51 -6.96 -50.11
C ALA A 541 -30.10 -7.45 -50.47
N TYR A 542 -29.99 -8.07 -51.65
CA TYR A 542 -28.74 -8.35 -52.37
C TYR A 542 -28.67 -7.51 -53.65
N ARG A 543 -27.46 -7.24 -54.15
CA ARG A 543 -27.26 -6.54 -55.44
C ARG A 543 -26.18 -7.26 -56.26
N LEU A 544 -26.59 -7.84 -57.38
CA LEU A 544 -25.73 -8.50 -58.35
C LEU A 544 -25.29 -7.48 -59.41
N SER A 545 -23.99 -7.16 -59.45
CA SER A 545 -23.39 -6.37 -60.53
C SER A 545 -22.75 -7.28 -61.56
N TYR A 546 -22.91 -6.99 -62.86
CA TYR A 546 -22.26 -7.71 -63.93
C TYR A 546 -21.83 -6.81 -65.10
N ARG A 547 -20.83 -7.26 -65.86
CA ARG A 547 -20.35 -6.65 -67.12
C ARG A 547 -19.70 -7.70 -68.02
N THR A 548 -19.40 -7.38 -69.27
CA THR A 548 -18.48 -8.23 -70.07
C THR A 548 -17.03 -7.94 -69.67
N ALA A 549 -16.09 -8.82 -70.02
CA ALA A 549 -14.66 -8.56 -69.82
C ALA A 549 -14.10 -7.47 -70.75
N ALA A 550 -14.71 -7.27 -71.93
CA ALA A 550 -14.29 -6.29 -72.92
C ALA A 550 -14.86 -4.88 -72.67
N ASP A 551 -16.04 -4.79 -72.05
CA ASP A 551 -16.70 -3.53 -71.71
C ASP A 551 -16.41 -3.11 -70.27
N SER A 552 -16.37 -1.80 -70.01
CA SER A 552 -16.26 -1.20 -68.69
C SER A 552 -17.61 -0.82 -68.08
N THR A 553 -18.71 -0.75 -68.87
CA THR A 553 -20.04 -0.47 -68.31
C THR A 553 -20.46 -1.57 -67.33
N VAL A 554 -21.07 -1.18 -66.21
CA VAL A 554 -21.53 -2.11 -65.15
C VAL A 554 -23.04 -2.03 -65.06
N ILE A 555 -23.71 -3.15 -65.35
CA ILE A 555 -25.13 -3.34 -65.09
C ILE A 555 -25.27 -3.84 -63.64
N SER A 556 -26.38 -3.54 -62.97
CA SER A 556 -26.67 -4.07 -61.63
C SER A 556 -28.15 -4.36 -61.46
N VAL A 557 -28.45 -5.46 -60.79
CA VAL A 557 -29.80 -5.94 -60.46
C VAL A 557 -29.92 -6.05 -58.95
N GLU A 558 -31.03 -5.58 -58.39
CA GLU A 558 -31.36 -5.75 -56.96
C GLU A 558 -32.27 -6.95 -56.77
N ILE A 559 -32.00 -7.72 -55.72
CA ILE A 559 -32.55 -9.05 -55.49
C ILE A 559 -33.05 -9.15 -54.04
N PRO A 560 -34.25 -9.71 -53.77
CA PRO A 560 -34.80 -9.85 -52.42
C PRO A 560 -33.91 -10.62 -51.43
N GLN A 561 -33.99 -10.26 -50.14
CA GLN A 561 -33.21 -10.88 -49.04
C GLN A 561 -33.42 -12.39 -48.85
N ASN A 562 -34.52 -12.93 -49.37
CA ASN A 562 -34.88 -14.35 -49.26
C ASN A 562 -34.49 -15.18 -50.49
N SER A 563 -33.95 -14.56 -51.55
CA SER A 563 -33.42 -15.29 -52.70
C SER A 563 -32.00 -15.81 -52.42
N THR A 564 -31.72 -17.01 -52.93
CA THR A 564 -30.38 -17.62 -52.99
C THR A 564 -29.92 -17.92 -54.42
N GLU A 565 -30.73 -17.54 -55.41
CA GLU A 565 -30.45 -17.71 -56.83
C GLU A 565 -31.07 -16.62 -57.71
N TYR A 566 -30.52 -16.45 -58.92
CA TYR A 566 -30.99 -15.52 -59.95
C TYR A 566 -30.51 -15.95 -61.36
N LEU A 567 -31.38 -15.89 -62.37
CA LEU A 567 -31.06 -16.22 -63.76
C LEU A 567 -30.79 -14.95 -64.58
N LEU A 568 -29.57 -14.78 -65.09
CA LEU A 568 -29.26 -13.80 -66.13
C LEU A 568 -29.54 -14.41 -67.51
N GLN A 569 -30.26 -13.68 -68.37
CA GLN A 569 -30.66 -14.10 -69.72
C GLN A 569 -30.21 -13.06 -70.77
N ASP A 570 -30.52 -13.32 -72.05
CA ASP A 570 -30.20 -12.47 -73.22
C ASP A 570 -28.71 -12.09 -73.35
N LEU A 571 -27.83 -12.96 -72.85
CA LEU A 571 -26.38 -12.78 -72.88
C LEU A 571 -25.80 -13.15 -74.25
N GLN A 572 -24.67 -12.57 -74.60
CA GLN A 572 -23.95 -12.90 -75.83
C GLN A 572 -23.22 -14.25 -75.69
N PRO A 573 -23.27 -15.15 -76.70
CA PRO A 573 -22.48 -16.39 -76.71
C PRO A 573 -20.97 -16.17 -76.69
N ASP A 574 -20.21 -17.19 -76.26
CA ASP A 574 -18.74 -17.23 -76.17
C ASP A 574 -18.07 -16.00 -75.50
N THR A 575 -18.80 -15.33 -74.61
CA THR A 575 -18.42 -14.04 -74.04
C THR A 575 -18.07 -14.22 -72.57
N ILE A 576 -16.92 -13.68 -72.14
CA ILE A 576 -16.57 -13.63 -70.71
C ILE A 576 -17.38 -12.51 -70.06
N TYR A 577 -18.16 -12.87 -69.04
CA TYR A 577 -18.80 -11.97 -68.11
C TYR A 577 -18.04 -11.95 -66.77
N LEU A 578 -18.10 -10.79 -66.12
CA LEU A 578 -17.51 -10.52 -64.80
C LEU A 578 -18.65 -10.13 -63.87
N LEU A 579 -18.83 -10.88 -62.78
CA LEU A 579 -19.95 -10.76 -61.85
C LEU A 579 -19.45 -10.56 -60.41
N ARG A 580 -20.22 -9.85 -59.58
CA ARG A 580 -19.96 -9.69 -58.14
C ARG A 580 -21.26 -9.36 -57.41
N MET A 581 -21.32 -9.62 -56.10
CA MET A 581 -22.54 -9.36 -55.32
C MET A 581 -22.25 -8.71 -53.96
N ALA A 582 -23.07 -7.71 -53.61
CA ALA A 582 -23.12 -7.11 -52.29
C ALA A 582 -24.41 -7.48 -51.55
N ALA A 583 -24.37 -7.41 -50.22
CA ALA A 583 -25.54 -7.51 -49.35
C ALA A 583 -25.75 -6.18 -48.61
N ALA A 584 -26.98 -5.91 -48.18
CA ALA A 584 -27.30 -4.74 -47.37
C ALA A 584 -28.03 -5.13 -46.08
N THR A 585 -27.88 -4.29 -45.05
CA THR A 585 -28.83 -4.17 -43.92
C THR A 585 -29.75 -2.97 -44.14
N ARG A 586 -30.46 -2.50 -43.10
CA ARG A 586 -31.17 -1.21 -43.16
C ARG A 586 -30.23 0.01 -43.17
N VAL A 587 -28.94 -0.18 -42.87
CA VAL A 587 -27.93 0.90 -42.78
C VAL A 587 -27.29 1.19 -44.15
N GLY A 588 -27.04 0.14 -44.94
CA GLY A 588 -26.42 0.28 -46.26
C GLY A 588 -25.83 -1.02 -46.78
N TRP A 589 -25.16 -0.91 -47.93
CA TRP A 589 -24.46 -1.99 -48.62
C TRP A 589 -23.07 -2.21 -48.03
N CYS A 590 -22.66 -3.48 -47.90
CA CYS A 590 -21.25 -3.82 -47.64
C CYS A 590 -20.37 -3.50 -48.87
N GLU A 591 -19.06 -3.37 -48.66
CA GLU A 591 -18.12 -3.24 -49.79
C GLU A 591 -18.23 -4.45 -50.74
N PRO A 592 -18.39 -4.24 -52.06
CA PRO A 592 -18.55 -5.33 -53.02
C PRO A 592 -17.23 -6.07 -53.27
N PRO A 593 -17.27 -7.39 -53.55
CA PRO A 593 -16.06 -8.19 -53.68
C PRO A 593 -15.38 -8.02 -55.04
N THR A 594 -14.28 -8.75 -55.23
CA THR A 594 -13.63 -8.97 -56.52
C THR A 594 -14.58 -9.57 -57.55
N TRP A 595 -14.25 -9.34 -58.84
CA TRP A 595 -15.04 -9.79 -59.97
C TRP A 595 -14.77 -11.27 -60.28
N THR A 596 -15.81 -12.09 -60.11
CA THR A 596 -15.84 -13.53 -60.45
C THR A 596 -16.10 -13.69 -61.96
N SER A 597 -15.29 -14.48 -62.68
CA SER A 597 -15.31 -14.55 -64.15
C SER A 597 -15.90 -15.84 -64.74
N HIS A 598 -17.00 -15.74 -65.48
CA HIS A 598 -17.66 -16.88 -66.16
C HIS A 598 -17.82 -16.60 -67.65
N ARG A 599 -17.67 -17.62 -68.50
CA ARG A 599 -17.84 -17.50 -69.96
C ARG A 599 -19.16 -18.15 -70.39
N THR A 600 -19.96 -17.48 -71.20
CA THR A 600 -21.15 -18.09 -71.83
C THR A 600 -20.73 -19.14 -72.88
N PRO A 601 -21.48 -20.24 -73.03
CA PRO A 601 -21.19 -21.25 -74.04
C PRO A 601 -21.22 -20.73 -75.48
N LYS A 602 -20.59 -21.48 -76.40
CA LYS A 602 -20.72 -21.27 -77.85
C LYS A 602 -22.09 -21.75 -78.33
N ILE A 603 -22.68 -21.07 -79.32
CA ILE A 603 -23.80 -21.62 -80.07
C ILE A 603 -23.32 -22.83 -80.88
N SER A 604 -24.00 -23.95 -80.69
CA SER A 604 -23.84 -25.19 -81.46
C SER A 604 -25.21 -25.67 -81.92
N SER A 605 -25.32 -26.16 -83.15
CA SER A 605 -26.57 -26.65 -83.74
C SER A 605 -26.92 -28.10 -83.37
N SER A 606 -26.20 -28.68 -82.39
CA SER A 606 -26.34 -30.08 -81.96
C SER A 606 -26.51 -30.18 -80.44
N LYS A 607 -27.15 -31.26 -79.97
CA LYS A 607 -27.31 -31.53 -78.53
C LYS A 607 -25.97 -31.90 -77.90
N VAL A 608 -25.35 -30.93 -77.23
CA VAL A 608 -24.17 -31.13 -76.39
C VAL A 608 -24.57 -31.53 -74.95
N PRO A 609 -23.65 -32.06 -74.12
CA PRO A 609 -23.95 -32.41 -72.73
C PRO A 609 -24.41 -31.24 -71.85
N SER A 610 -25.23 -31.55 -70.84
CA SER A 610 -25.61 -30.60 -69.79
C SER A 610 -24.43 -30.25 -68.90
N ALA A 611 -24.46 -29.05 -68.28
CA ALA A 611 -23.49 -28.68 -67.26
C ALA A 611 -23.52 -29.69 -66.10
N PRO A 612 -22.38 -30.23 -65.66
CA PRO A 612 -22.34 -31.15 -64.53
C PRO A 612 -22.42 -30.38 -63.22
N THR A 613 -23.16 -30.92 -62.24
CA THR A 613 -23.30 -30.34 -60.90
C THR A 613 -21.98 -30.50 -60.15
N LEU A 614 -21.21 -29.42 -60.02
CA LEU A 614 -19.95 -29.39 -59.27
C LEU A 614 -20.20 -29.23 -57.77
N GLN A 615 -19.35 -29.84 -56.97
CA GLN A 615 -19.18 -29.61 -55.53
C GLN A 615 -17.68 -29.52 -55.23
N LEU A 616 -17.27 -28.54 -54.43
CA LEU A 616 -15.88 -28.28 -54.09
C LEU A 616 -15.65 -28.40 -52.58
N GLU A 617 -14.86 -29.39 -52.17
CA GLU A 617 -14.48 -29.61 -50.76
C GLU A 617 -12.98 -29.35 -50.56
N PRO A 618 -12.58 -28.41 -49.70
CA PRO A 618 -11.16 -28.19 -49.39
C PRO A 618 -10.61 -29.32 -48.51
N LEU A 619 -9.86 -30.25 -49.10
CA LEU A 619 -9.23 -31.37 -48.38
C LEU A 619 -8.13 -30.91 -47.42
N ASN A 620 -7.35 -29.91 -47.84
CA ASN A 620 -6.34 -29.25 -47.03
C ASN A 620 -5.95 -27.90 -47.68
N CYS A 621 -4.87 -27.29 -47.20
CA CYS A 621 -4.47 -25.95 -47.61
C CYS A 621 -3.89 -25.82 -49.03
N THR A 622 -3.46 -26.92 -49.65
CA THR A 622 -2.91 -26.92 -51.01
C THR A 622 -3.65 -27.86 -51.95
N SER A 623 -4.82 -28.39 -51.53
CA SER A 623 -5.65 -29.21 -52.39
C SER A 623 -7.15 -29.17 -52.08
N ILE A 624 -7.93 -29.25 -53.14
CA ILE A 624 -9.40 -29.25 -53.15
C ILE A 624 -9.86 -30.50 -53.91
N MET A 625 -10.87 -31.18 -53.37
CA MET A 625 -11.60 -32.22 -54.08
C MET A 625 -12.71 -31.57 -54.88
N ALA A 626 -12.62 -31.67 -56.21
CA ALA A 626 -13.75 -31.44 -57.09
C ALA A 626 -14.51 -32.75 -57.27
N ARG A 627 -15.80 -32.77 -56.92
CA ARG A 627 -16.74 -33.85 -57.22
C ARG A 627 -17.80 -33.32 -58.19
N TRP A 628 -18.20 -34.11 -59.18
CA TRP A 628 -19.26 -33.70 -60.10
C TRP A 628 -20.15 -34.84 -60.53
N GLU A 629 -21.41 -34.52 -60.82
CA GLU A 629 -22.43 -35.46 -61.24
C GLU A 629 -23.18 -34.92 -62.46
N THR A 630 -23.50 -35.80 -63.42
CA THR A 630 -24.15 -35.44 -64.69
C THR A 630 -25.65 -35.69 -64.64
N SER A 631 -26.44 -34.75 -65.17
CA SER A 631 -27.89 -34.93 -65.32
C SER A 631 -28.23 -36.22 -66.10
N PRO A 632 -29.16 -37.07 -65.60
CA PRO A 632 -29.61 -38.28 -66.31
C PRO A 632 -30.23 -38.02 -67.69
N GLN A 633 -30.55 -36.76 -68.01
CA GLN A 633 -31.14 -36.34 -69.29
C GLN A 633 -30.07 -35.88 -70.31
N SER A 634 -28.79 -35.86 -69.93
CA SER A 634 -27.69 -35.43 -70.78
C SER A 634 -27.39 -36.42 -71.92
N VAL A 635 -26.89 -35.90 -73.04
CA VAL A 635 -26.29 -36.72 -74.11
C VAL A 635 -25.03 -37.43 -73.60
N ALA A 636 -24.75 -38.61 -74.16
CA ALA A 636 -23.64 -39.48 -73.77
C ALA A 636 -22.29 -38.75 -73.70
N VAL A 637 -21.68 -38.78 -72.52
CA VAL A 637 -20.42 -38.12 -72.19
C VAL A 637 -19.24 -39.04 -72.51
N GLN A 638 -18.26 -38.55 -73.27
CA GLN A 638 -17.02 -39.26 -73.59
C GLN A 638 -15.87 -38.91 -72.65
N GLY A 639 -15.97 -37.78 -71.94
CA GLY A 639 -15.01 -37.34 -70.93
C GLY A 639 -15.40 -35.98 -70.35
N TYR A 640 -14.56 -35.45 -69.48
CA TYR A 640 -14.72 -34.11 -68.90
C TYR A 640 -13.49 -33.26 -69.18
N ARG A 641 -13.67 -31.94 -69.19
CA ARG A 641 -12.57 -30.99 -69.11
C ARG A 641 -12.68 -30.18 -67.84
N LEU A 642 -11.60 -30.17 -67.05
CA LEU A 642 -11.48 -29.39 -65.83
C LEU A 642 -10.32 -28.40 -66.00
N CYS A 643 -10.56 -27.12 -65.71
CA CYS A 643 -9.50 -26.15 -65.49
C CYS A 643 -9.75 -25.40 -64.19
N TYR A 644 -8.70 -24.87 -63.59
CA TYR A 644 -8.77 -24.11 -62.34
C TYR A 644 -7.78 -22.96 -62.39
N HIS A 645 -8.05 -21.88 -61.67
CA HIS A 645 -7.10 -20.78 -61.52
C HIS A 645 -7.37 -19.99 -60.26
N GLU A 646 -6.34 -19.32 -59.74
CA GLU A 646 -6.51 -18.32 -58.70
C GLU A 646 -7.31 -17.13 -59.26
N GLU A 647 -8.15 -16.53 -58.43
CA GLU A 647 -8.87 -15.30 -58.74
C GLU A 647 -7.88 -14.16 -59.08
N GLY A 648 -7.83 -13.77 -60.36
CA GLY A 648 -6.90 -12.75 -60.89
C GLY A 648 -5.65 -13.30 -61.60
N GLN A 649 -5.43 -14.62 -61.62
CA GLN A 649 -4.39 -15.28 -62.43
C GLN A 649 -4.96 -15.83 -63.76
N PRO A 650 -4.13 -16.04 -64.79
CA PRO A 650 -4.56 -16.70 -66.04
C PRO A 650 -4.97 -18.16 -65.80
N GLU A 651 -5.81 -18.69 -66.70
CA GLU A 651 -6.32 -20.06 -66.63
C GLU A 651 -5.20 -21.10 -66.78
N GLN A 652 -5.14 -22.10 -65.88
CA GLN A 652 -4.21 -23.23 -65.98
C GLN A 652 -4.57 -24.14 -67.16
N PRO A 653 -3.61 -24.90 -67.73
CA PRO A 653 -3.87 -25.81 -68.84
C PRO A 653 -5.00 -26.80 -68.54
N ILE A 654 -5.89 -26.98 -69.52
CA ILE A 654 -7.11 -27.76 -69.36
C ILE A 654 -6.79 -29.26 -69.22
N LEU A 655 -7.23 -29.84 -68.11
CA LEU A 655 -7.09 -31.27 -67.81
C LEU A 655 -8.23 -32.04 -68.50
N GLN A 656 -7.88 -33.02 -69.33
CA GLN A 656 -8.84 -33.96 -69.92
C GLN A 656 -9.00 -35.20 -69.04
N LEU A 657 -10.24 -35.57 -68.74
CA LEU A 657 -10.61 -36.64 -67.81
C LEU A 657 -11.54 -37.65 -68.51
N GLN A 658 -11.46 -38.92 -68.14
CA GLN A 658 -12.26 -39.99 -68.76
C GLN A 658 -13.72 -39.96 -68.30
N ALA A 659 -14.63 -40.55 -69.07
CA ALA A 659 -16.08 -40.57 -68.79
C ALA A 659 -16.45 -41.19 -67.43
N GLN A 660 -15.64 -42.11 -66.91
CA GLN A 660 -15.83 -42.77 -65.62
C GLN A 660 -15.39 -41.91 -64.42
N ASN A 661 -14.75 -40.75 -64.64
CA ASN A 661 -14.29 -39.89 -63.56
C ASN A 661 -15.45 -38.98 -63.10
N TYR A 662 -15.77 -39.03 -61.80
CA TYR A 662 -16.73 -38.16 -61.13
C TYR A 662 -16.10 -37.35 -59.98
N THR A 663 -14.79 -37.52 -59.77
CA THR A 663 -13.99 -36.85 -58.73
C THR A 663 -12.57 -36.59 -59.22
N TYR A 664 -11.99 -35.46 -58.83
CA TYR A 664 -10.59 -35.12 -59.08
C TYR A 664 -10.03 -34.29 -57.91
N THR A 665 -8.85 -34.67 -57.41
CA THR A 665 -8.14 -33.87 -56.40
C THR A 665 -7.23 -32.87 -57.11
N ILE A 666 -7.60 -31.60 -57.07
CA ILE A 666 -6.77 -30.48 -57.52
C ILE A 666 -5.72 -30.25 -56.43
N SER A 667 -4.43 -30.42 -56.75
CA SER A 667 -3.33 -30.33 -55.78
C SER A 667 -2.22 -29.38 -56.23
N GLY A 668 -1.49 -28.80 -55.29
CA GLY A 668 -0.45 -27.81 -55.56
C GLY A 668 -0.98 -26.37 -55.61
N LEU A 669 -2.09 -26.11 -54.92
CA LEU A 669 -2.71 -24.80 -54.77
C LEU A 669 -2.03 -23.98 -53.67
N ASP A 670 -2.10 -22.65 -53.75
CA ASP A 670 -1.61 -21.76 -52.70
C ASP A 670 -2.64 -21.64 -51.54
N PRO A 671 -2.20 -21.58 -50.26
CA PRO A 671 -3.10 -21.46 -49.11
C PRO A 671 -3.76 -20.10 -48.96
N ARG A 672 -4.99 -20.07 -48.45
CA ARG A 672 -5.82 -18.86 -48.27
C ARG A 672 -6.08 -18.08 -49.56
N ARG A 673 -6.01 -18.74 -50.72
CA ARG A 673 -6.37 -18.15 -52.02
C ARG A 673 -7.74 -18.67 -52.44
N LYS A 674 -8.48 -17.82 -53.16
CA LYS A 674 -9.77 -18.18 -53.78
C LYS A 674 -9.50 -18.70 -55.19
N TYR A 675 -9.93 -19.92 -55.45
CA TYR A 675 -9.81 -20.59 -56.72
C TYR A 675 -11.16 -20.67 -57.42
N HIS A 676 -11.14 -20.37 -58.72
CA HIS A 676 -12.17 -20.77 -59.66
C HIS A 676 -11.88 -22.20 -60.09
N VAL A 677 -12.90 -23.05 -60.10
CA VAL A 677 -12.83 -24.40 -60.67
C VAL A 677 -13.94 -24.54 -61.69
N LYS A 678 -13.53 -24.61 -62.95
CA LYS A 678 -14.39 -24.70 -64.13
C LYS A 678 -14.40 -26.13 -64.64
N ILE A 679 -15.58 -26.67 -64.87
CA ILE A 679 -15.75 -28.02 -65.43
C ILE A 679 -16.87 -28.06 -66.46
N LEU A 680 -16.64 -28.83 -67.53
CA LEU A 680 -17.65 -29.17 -68.54
C LEU A 680 -17.56 -30.65 -68.93
N ALA A 681 -18.68 -31.19 -69.39
CA ALA A 681 -18.76 -32.54 -69.95
C ALA A 681 -18.60 -32.49 -71.49
N VAL A 682 -17.83 -33.41 -72.06
CA VAL A 682 -17.54 -33.50 -73.50
C VAL A 682 -18.35 -34.64 -74.11
N GLY A 683 -19.11 -34.37 -75.17
CA GLY A 683 -19.87 -35.38 -75.92
C GLY A 683 -19.41 -35.51 -77.36
N GLN A 684 -20.04 -36.41 -78.13
CA GLN A 684 -19.73 -36.60 -79.55
C GLN A 684 -19.88 -35.33 -80.41
N ALA A 685 -20.75 -34.40 -79.98
CA ALA A 685 -20.99 -33.12 -80.65
C ALA A 685 -20.01 -32.00 -80.24
N GLY A 686 -19.04 -32.28 -79.36
CA GLY A 686 -18.12 -31.30 -78.79
C GLY A 686 -18.43 -30.98 -77.32
N ASP A 687 -18.06 -29.77 -76.91
CA ASP A 687 -18.14 -29.32 -75.52
C ASP A 687 -19.58 -29.02 -75.09
N GLY A 688 -19.97 -29.60 -73.95
CA GLY A 688 -21.18 -29.27 -73.22
C GLY A 688 -21.05 -27.98 -72.41
N TYR A 689 -22.12 -27.66 -71.70
CA TYR A 689 -22.17 -26.47 -70.85
C TYR A 689 -21.25 -26.59 -69.62
N GLN A 690 -20.84 -25.45 -69.07
CA GLN A 690 -19.86 -25.38 -67.99
C GLN A 690 -20.43 -24.85 -66.67
N THR A 691 -19.82 -25.32 -65.58
CA THR A 691 -20.03 -24.88 -64.20
C THR A 691 -18.73 -24.25 -63.69
N ASP A 692 -18.79 -23.03 -63.15
CA ASP A 692 -17.70 -22.40 -62.37
C ASP A 692 -18.15 -22.24 -60.92
N GLN A 693 -17.42 -22.86 -60.00
CA GLN A 693 -17.57 -22.61 -58.57
C GLN A 693 -16.30 -22.02 -58.00
N THR A 694 -16.47 -21.07 -57.08
CA THR A 694 -15.35 -20.54 -56.32
C THR A 694 -15.25 -21.20 -54.95
N VAL A 695 -14.02 -21.43 -54.51
CA VAL A 695 -13.69 -22.04 -53.22
C VAL A 695 -12.40 -21.45 -52.68
N SER A 696 -12.34 -21.22 -51.37
CA SER A 696 -11.12 -20.75 -50.72
C SER A 696 -10.33 -21.92 -50.16
N THR A 697 -9.04 -22.02 -50.48
CA THR A 697 -8.15 -22.96 -49.76
C THR A 697 -8.02 -22.52 -48.30
N PRO A 698 -8.12 -23.45 -47.32
CA PRO A 698 -7.81 -23.13 -45.93
C PRO A 698 -6.32 -22.76 -45.80
N GLY A 699 -5.96 -22.09 -44.70
CA GLY A 699 -4.55 -21.83 -44.40
C GLY A 699 -3.81 -23.12 -44.05
N CYS A 700 -2.52 -23.23 -44.41
CA CYS A 700 -1.75 -24.41 -44.02
C CYS A 700 -1.56 -24.49 -42.50
N VAL A 701 -2.25 -25.46 -41.92
CA VAL A 701 -1.73 -26.24 -40.80
C VAL A 701 -0.63 -27.14 -41.39
N SER A 702 0.60 -26.92 -40.96
CA SER A 702 1.75 -27.78 -41.28
C SER A 702 2.25 -28.42 -39.98
N ALA A 703 3.33 -29.21 -40.00
CA ALA A 703 3.62 -30.17 -38.93
C ALA A 703 4.35 -29.62 -37.67
N ARG A 704 4.15 -28.35 -37.23
CA ARG A 704 4.51 -27.87 -35.86
C ARG A 704 4.06 -26.47 -35.34
N ASP A 705 3.21 -25.65 -35.94
CA ASP A 705 2.34 -25.87 -37.10
C ASP A 705 3.00 -25.40 -38.43
N GLN A 706 4.35 -25.32 -38.43
CA GLN A 706 5.30 -25.18 -39.55
C GLN A 706 4.89 -24.27 -40.74
N LEU A 707 4.49 -23.04 -40.43
CA LEU A 707 4.46 -21.96 -41.41
C LEU A 707 5.89 -21.52 -41.78
N ALA A 708 6.17 -21.28 -43.06
CA ALA A 708 7.38 -20.55 -43.46
C ALA A 708 7.26 -19.08 -43.03
N THR A 709 8.28 -18.55 -42.35
CA THR A 709 8.19 -17.24 -41.69
C THR A 709 8.36 -16.07 -42.66
N ALA A 710 7.56 -15.02 -42.47
CA ALA A 710 7.77 -13.71 -43.08
C ALA A 710 9.22 -13.21 -42.84
N PRO A 711 9.80 -12.41 -43.75
CA PRO A 711 11.18 -11.94 -43.60
C PRO A 711 11.36 -11.24 -42.24
N PRO A 712 12.44 -11.52 -41.50
CA PRO A 712 12.64 -10.96 -40.17
C PRO A 712 12.66 -9.42 -40.22
N PRO A 713 12.16 -8.74 -39.18
CA PRO A 713 12.22 -7.28 -39.12
C PRO A 713 13.67 -6.77 -39.17
N PRO A 714 13.89 -5.52 -39.61
CA PRO A 714 15.18 -4.83 -39.50
C PRO A 714 15.79 -5.00 -38.10
N ASP A 715 17.03 -5.46 -38.05
CA ASP A 715 17.76 -5.63 -36.80
C ASP A 715 18.49 -4.33 -36.40
N HIS A 716 18.97 -4.28 -35.16
CA HIS A 716 19.76 -3.16 -34.63
C HIS A 716 19.18 -1.76 -34.89
N VAL A 717 17.85 -1.62 -34.94
CA VAL A 717 17.16 -0.32 -35.05
C VAL A 717 17.59 0.55 -33.88
N ALA A 718 18.36 1.59 -34.19
CA ALA A 718 18.95 2.51 -33.24
C ALA A 718 18.47 3.92 -33.56
N VAL A 719 17.91 4.57 -32.55
CA VAL A 719 17.25 5.86 -32.70
C VAL A 719 17.86 6.85 -31.70
N SER A 720 18.17 8.04 -32.17
CA SER A 720 18.81 9.13 -31.42
C SER A 720 18.14 10.45 -31.77
N ALA A 721 17.69 11.22 -30.77
CA ALA A 721 17.18 12.56 -30.99
C ALA A 721 18.30 13.47 -31.51
N THR A 722 17.99 14.29 -32.53
CA THR A 722 18.97 15.16 -33.19
C THR A 722 18.88 16.59 -32.64
N ASN A 723 17.65 17.05 -32.41
CA ASN A 723 17.33 18.31 -31.76
C ASN A 723 15.92 18.19 -31.12
N SER A 724 15.27 19.31 -30.83
CA SER A 724 13.94 19.33 -30.20
C SER A 724 12.80 18.93 -31.13
N SER A 725 12.93 19.01 -32.46
CA SER A 725 11.87 18.68 -33.43
C SER A 725 12.25 17.60 -34.44
N SER A 726 13.37 16.91 -34.24
CA SER A 726 13.83 15.85 -35.14
C SER A 726 14.60 14.73 -34.45
N VAL A 727 14.49 13.54 -35.03
CA VAL A 727 15.06 12.29 -34.54
C VAL A 727 15.70 11.54 -35.71
N SER A 728 16.93 11.10 -35.54
CA SER A 728 17.65 10.28 -36.52
C SER A 728 17.55 8.78 -36.19
N LEU A 729 17.24 7.99 -37.21
CA LEU A 729 17.12 6.54 -37.16
C LEU A 729 18.18 5.90 -38.07
N ARG A 730 18.73 4.78 -37.61
CA ARG A 730 19.57 3.87 -38.41
C ARG A 730 19.23 2.41 -38.06
N TRP A 731 19.34 1.49 -39.00
CA TRP A 731 19.05 0.07 -38.75
C TRP A 731 19.94 -0.86 -39.58
N GLY A 732 20.18 -2.05 -39.04
CA GLY A 732 20.81 -3.13 -39.78
C GLY A 732 19.86 -3.74 -40.81
N ARG A 733 20.44 -4.58 -41.68
CA ARG A 733 19.68 -5.41 -42.62
C ARG A 733 19.84 -6.86 -42.16
N PRO A 734 18.75 -7.61 -41.95
CA PRO A 734 18.83 -8.97 -41.44
C PRO A 734 19.70 -9.89 -42.31
N ALA A 735 20.64 -10.58 -41.66
CA ALA A 735 21.67 -11.40 -42.32
C ALA A 735 21.14 -12.53 -43.22
N PHE A 736 19.87 -12.93 -43.08
CA PHE A 736 19.22 -13.99 -43.85
C PHE A 736 18.41 -13.49 -45.06
N SER A 737 18.49 -12.20 -45.42
CA SER A 737 17.77 -11.63 -46.57
C SER A 737 18.52 -11.79 -47.90
N SER A 738 18.26 -12.87 -48.63
CA SER A 738 18.87 -13.14 -49.96
C SER A 738 18.38 -12.21 -51.07
N GLY A 739 17.10 -11.83 -51.08
CA GLY A 739 16.53 -10.86 -52.02
C GLY A 739 17.06 -9.44 -51.80
N LYS A 740 17.08 -8.60 -52.85
CA LYS A 740 17.42 -7.17 -52.71
C LYS A 740 16.31 -6.46 -51.92
N ALA A 741 16.70 -5.72 -50.88
CA ALA A 741 15.75 -4.86 -50.16
C ALA A 741 15.18 -3.80 -51.11
N VAL A 742 13.85 -3.71 -51.21
CA VAL A 742 13.16 -2.79 -52.14
C VAL A 742 12.96 -1.43 -51.47
N SER A 743 12.43 -1.43 -50.24
CA SER A 743 12.29 -0.22 -49.43
C SER A 743 12.16 -0.55 -47.93
N TYR A 744 12.23 0.47 -47.10
CA TYR A 744 11.83 0.44 -45.70
C TYR A 744 10.67 1.42 -45.49
N THR A 745 9.65 1.00 -44.76
CA THR A 745 8.65 1.93 -44.20
C THR A 745 8.93 2.11 -42.72
N ILE A 746 9.00 3.35 -42.26
CA ILE A 746 9.03 3.75 -40.85
C ILE A 746 7.62 4.19 -40.48
N ARG A 747 7.04 3.64 -39.41
CA ARG A 747 5.93 4.27 -38.70
C ARG A 747 6.50 5.09 -37.55
N CYS A 748 6.10 6.35 -37.48
CA CYS A 748 6.34 7.26 -36.37
C CYS A 748 4.98 7.64 -35.77
N THR A 749 4.80 7.39 -34.47
CA THR A 749 3.52 7.65 -33.78
C THR A 749 3.79 8.24 -32.39
N PRO A 750 3.15 9.36 -32.00
CA PRO A 750 3.18 9.81 -30.61
C PRO A 750 2.63 8.71 -29.69
N VAL A 751 3.37 8.32 -28.65
CA VAL A 751 2.94 7.23 -27.76
C VAL A 751 1.68 7.66 -27.00
N GLY A 752 0.57 6.96 -27.26
CA GLY A 752 -0.72 7.23 -26.63
C GLY A 752 -1.67 8.13 -27.44
N THR A 753 -1.40 8.43 -28.71
CA THR A 753 -2.39 9.10 -29.55
C THR A 753 -3.48 8.15 -30.04
N HIS A 754 -4.74 8.59 -29.97
CA HIS A 754 -5.89 7.94 -30.59
C HIS A 754 -6.24 8.57 -31.96
N ASN A 755 -5.63 9.70 -32.31
CA ASN A 755 -5.89 10.39 -33.58
C ASN A 755 -5.06 9.76 -34.71
N ALA A 756 -5.73 9.08 -35.65
CA ALA A 756 -5.09 8.43 -36.78
C ALA A 756 -4.27 9.39 -37.67
N SER A 757 -4.62 10.67 -37.78
CA SER A 757 -3.87 11.64 -38.60
C SER A 757 -2.51 12.05 -37.99
N ALA A 758 -2.27 11.75 -36.71
CA ALA A 758 -0.97 11.92 -36.07
C ALA A 758 0.02 10.77 -36.38
N ILE A 759 -0.44 9.68 -37.00
CA ILE A 759 0.40 8.54 -37.39
C ILE A 759 1.09 8.86 -38.72
N ARG A 760 2.42 9.02 -38.69
CA ARG A 760 3.20 9.32 -39.90
C ARG A 760 3.93 8.09 -40.41
N TYR A 761 3.67 7.74 -41.68
CA TYR A 761 4.38 6.72 -42.42
C TYR A 761 5.37 7.38 -43.38
N LEU A 762 6.64 6.97 -43.32
CA LEU A 762 7.73 7.55 -44.11
C LEU A 762 8.49 6.41 -44.80
N GLN A 763 8.86 6.60 -46.06
CA GLN A 763 9.54 5.57 -46.86
C GLN A 763 10.93 5.99 -47.29
N THR A 764 11.86 5.02 -47.36
CA THR A 764 13.24 5.22 -47.78
C THR A 764 13.83 3.93 -48.34
N THR A 765 14.77 4.05 -49.28
CA THR A 765 15.61 2.94 -49.76
C THR A 765 16.91 2.80 -48.97
N ARG A 766 17.25 3.80 -48.13
CA ARG A 766 18.46 3.83 -47.29
C ARG A 766 18.21 3.21 -45.92
N GLN A 767 19.25 2.67 -45.30
CA GLN A 767 19.23 2.10 -43.94
C GLN A 767 19.25 3.15 -42.81
N ASN A 768 19.00 4.41 -43.15
CA ASN A 768 18.92 5.53 -42.23
C ASN A 768 17.93 6.60 -42.74
N MET A 769 17.38 7.36 -41.80
CA MET A 769 16.48 8.49 -42.06
C MET A 769 16.45 9.42 -40.85
N THR A 770 16.45 10.73 -41.07
CA THR A 770 16.12 11.71 -40.02
C THR A 770 14.69 12.18 -40.22
N VAL A 771 13.85 11.93 -39.23
CA VAL A 771 12.45 12.39 -39.18
C VAL A 771 12.43 13.77 -38.56
N GLN A 772 11.77 14.72 -39.22
CA GLN A 772 11.68 16.13 -38.84
C GLN A 772 10.21 16.52 -38.57
N ASN A 773 10.00 17.74 -38.07
CA ASN A 773 8.70 18.30 -37.71
C ASN A 773 7.95 17.43 -36.69
N LEU A 774 8.69 16.88 -35.72
CA LEU A 774 8.18 16.20 -34.54
C LEU A 774 7.89 17.22 -33.43
N GLU A 775 6.94 16.92 -32.56
CA GLU A 775 6.66 17.72 -31.36
C GLU A 775 7.83 17.66 -30.38
N THR A 776 8.03 18.71 -29.60
CA THR A 776 9.15 18.85 -28.66
C THR A 776 8.97 17.95 -27.45
N ASN A 777 10.07 17.46 -26.84
CA ASN A 777 10.04 16.63 -25.63
C ASN A 777 9.11 15.38 -25.68
N THR A 778 8.65 14.98 -26.87
CA THR A 778 7.54 14.06 -27.07
C THR A 778 8.06 12.67 -27.33
N ARG A 779 7.54 11.68 -26.60
CA ARG A 779 7.93 10.27 -26.78
C ARG A 779 7.19 9.70 -27.97
N TYR A 780 7.92 9.50 -29.06
CA TYR A 780 7.46 8.77 -30.23
C TYR A 780 7.85 7.29 -30.13
N GLU A 781 6.96 6.43 -30.59
CA GLU A 781 7.37 5.10 -31.02
C GLU A 781 7.84 5.15 -32.48
N PHE A 782 8.94 4.45 -32.73
CA PHE A 782 9.45 4.20 -34.06
C PHE A 782 9.49 2.70 -34.30
N VAL A 783 8.85 2.25 -35.37
CA VAL A 783 9.02 0.91 -35.91
C VAL A 783 9.38 0.98 -37.38
N VAL A 784 10.33 0.15 -37.78
CA VAL A 784 10.76 0.03 -39.18
C VAL A 784 10.37 -1.36 -39.66
N ARG A 785 9.80 -1.46 -40.87
CA ARG A 785 9.63 -2.73 -41.57
C ARG A 785 10.36 -2.70 -42.90
N LEU A 786 10.93 -3.84 -43.28
CA LEU A 786 11.58 -4.07 -44.56
C LEU A 786 10.51 -4.56 -45.56
N HIS A 787 10.60 -4.07 -46.79
CA HIS A 787 9.86 -4.58 -47.93
C HIS A 787 10.83 -5.31 -48.89
N VAL A 788 10.52 -6.56 -49.19
CA VAL A 788 11.19 -7.36 -50.23
C VAL A 788 10.10 -7.87 -51.15
N ASP A 789 10.10 -7.38 -52.39
CA ASP A 789 9.06 -7.63 -53.39
C ASP A 789 7.65 -7.38 -52.81
N GLN A 790 6.74 -8.36 -52.85
CA GLN A 790 5.40 -8.23 -52.26
C GLN A 790 5.34 -8.51 -50.75
N MET A 791 6.43 -9.00 -50.14
CA MET A 791 6.45 -9.35 -48.71
C MET A 791 6.90 -8.17 -47.84
N SER A 792 6.11 -7.86 -46.82
CA SER A 792 6.52 -7.00 -45.73
C SER A 792 7.05 -7.84 -44.58
N SER A 793 8.15 -7.44 -43.95
CA SER A 793 8.50 -7.95 -42.62
C SER A 793 7.41 -7.56 -41.61
N PRO A 794 7.32 -8.26 -40.46
CA PRO A 794 6.76 -7.66 -39.27
C PRO A 794 7.43 -6.31 -38.98
N TRP A 795 6.74 -5.44 -38.25
CA TRP A 795 7.36 -4.26 -37.67
C TRP A 795 8.52 -4.67 -36.76
N SER A 796 9.60 -3.88 -36.73
CA SER A 796 10.67 -4.04 -35.75
C SER A 796 10.15 -4.02 -34.31
N SER A 797 10.98 -4.48 -33.37
CA SER A 797 10.78 -4.11 -31.97
C SER A 797 10.59 -2.60 -31.86
N VAL A 798 9.62 -2.18 -31.04
CA VAL A 798 9.29 -0.76 -30.90
C VAL A 798 10.47 -0.03 -30.25
N VAL A 799 11.10 0.87 -30.99
CA VAL A 799 12.18 1.70 -30.46
C VAL A 799 11.62 3.05 -30.09
N TYR A 800 11.37 3.25 -28.80
CA TYR A 800 10.92 4.53 -28.28
C TYR A 800 12.06 5.54 -28.26
N ARG A 801 11.81 6.75 -28.80
CA ARG A 801 12.63 7.92 -28.48
C ARG A 801 11.79 9.15 -28.25
N GLN A 802 12.28 9.93 -27.30
CA GLN A 802 11.79 11.26 -26.99
C GLN A 802 12.64 12.27 -27.77
N THR A 803 12.00 13.23 -28.42
CA THR A 803 12.69 14.43 -28.94
C THR A 803 13.35 15.19 -27.79
N LEU A 804 14.35 16.03 -28.09
CA LEU A 804 14.95 16.87 -27.05
C LEU A 804 13.97 17.95 -26.58
N GLN A 805 14.24 18.55 -25.43
CA GLN A 805 13.53 19.72 -24.95
C GLN A 805 13.97 20.98 -25.71
N ALA A 806 13.08 21.97 -25.76
CA ALA A 806 13.36 23.34 -26.18
C ALA A 806 13.01 24.29 -25.02
N ALA A 807 13.59 25.49 -25.00
CA ALA A 807 13.11 26.55 -24.13
C ALA A 807 11.65 26.93 -24.50
N PRO A 808 10.82 27.43 -23.56
CA PRO A 808 9.43 27.79 -23.85
C PRO A 808 9.33 28.92 -24.89
N GLY A 809 8.56 28.71 -25.95
CA GLY A 809 8.38 29.66 -27.05
C GLY A 809 7.28 30.70 -26.80
N GLN A 810 6.35 30.40 -25.90
CA GLN A 810 5.24 31.31 -25.52
C GLN A 810 5.33 31.76 -24.06
N PRO A 811 4.87 32.99 -23.76
CA PRO A 811 4.84 33.50 -22.39
C PRO A 811 3.67 32.89 -21.58
N PRO A 812 3.71 32.99 -20.23
CA PRO A 812 2.57 32.70 -19.37
C PRO A 812 1.34 33.52 -19.74
N LYS A 813 0.15 32.90 -19.71
CA LYS A 813 -1.10 33.53 -20.20
C LYS A 813 -2.08 33.83 -19.07
N GLY A 814 -2.83 34.93 -19.19
CA GLY A 814 -3.88 35.29 -18.24
C GLY A 814 -3.34 35.61 -16.84
N VAL A 815 -2.25 36.39 -16.77
CA VAL A 815 -1.71 36.90 -15.50
C VAL A 815 -2.77 37.77 -14.81
N ARG A 816 -2.99 37.55 -13.52
CA ARG A 816 -3.89 38.31 -12.64
C ARG A 816 -3.18 38.64 -11.34
N VAL A 817 -3.34 39.86 -10.84
CA VAL A 817 -2.81 40.27 -9.53
C VAL A 817 -3.97 40.68 -8.64
N THR A 818 -4.02 40.12 -7.42
CA THR A 818 -5.10 40.29 -6.45
C THR A 818 -4.52 40.60 -5.08
N LEU A 819 -4.95 41.72 -4.48
CA LEU A 819 -4.57 42.09 -3.12
C LEU A 819 -5.19 41.11 -2.11
N ILE A 820 -4.44 40.70 -1.09
CA ILE A 820 -4.94 39.91 0.04
C ILE A 820 -4.93 40.75 1.31
N GLU A 821 -3.81 41.40 1.62
CA GLU A 821 -3.65 42.32 2.75
C GLU A 821 -3.00 43.63 2.26
N ASP A 822 -2.99 44.69 3.08
CA ASP A 822 -2.54 46.04 2.66
C ASP A 822 -1.09 46.09 2.11
N ASP A 823 -0.23 45.12 2.45
CA ASP A 823 1.15 44.97 1.95
C ASP A 823 1.43 43.62 1.23
N THR A 824 0.41 42.76 0.99
CA THR A 824 0.58 41.47 0.31
C THR A 824 -0.42 41.22 -0.82
N ALA A 825 0.09 40.80 -1.99
CA ALA A 825 -0.73 40.52 -3.17
C ALA A 825 -0.36 39.19 -3.83
N LEU A 826 -1.36 38.38 -4.16
CA LEU A 826 -1.20 37.15 -4.92
C LEU A 826 -1.22 37.48 -6.41
N VAL A 827 -0.10 37.22 -7.10
CA VAL A 827 -0.08 37.10 -8.56
C VAL A 827 -0.32 35.65 -8.96
N SER A 828 -1.16 35.43 -9.97
CA SER A 828 -1.50 34.12 -10.53
C SER A 828 -1.49 34.18 -12.07
N TRP A 829 -1.29 33.04 -12.72
CA TRP A 829 -1.22 32.92 -14.17
C TRP A 829 -1.64 31.52 -14.64
N ARG A 830 -1.57 31.27 -15.95
CA ARG A 830 -1.67 29.93 -16.55
C ARG A 830 -0.40 29.64 -17.34
N GLU A 831 -0.04 28.36 -17.40
CA GLU A 831 1.16 27.90 -18.11
C GLU A 831 1.09 28.20 -19.62
N PRO A 832 2.22 28.32 -20.32
CA PRO A 832 2.23 28.46 -21.78
C PRO A 832 1.54 27.27 -22.46
N THR A 833 0.67 27.53 -23.42
CA THR A 833 -0.15 26.51 -24.10
C THR A 833 0.62 25.74 -25.19
N GLU A 834 1.91 25.46 -24.97
CA GLU A 834 2.75 24.72 -25.92
C GLU A 834 2.78 23.23 -25.54
N PRO A 835 2.33 22.33 -26.43
CA PRO A 835 2.24 20.91 -26.09
C PRO A 835 3.62 20.35 -25.76
N ASN A 836 3.67 19.55 -24.69
CA ASN A 836 4.83 18.79 -24.22
C ASN A 836 6.02 19.60 -23.66
N VAL A 837 5.99 20.94 -23.63
CA VAL A 837 7.04 21.75 -22.98
C VAL A 837 6.84 21.76 -21.46
N VAL A 838 7.74 21.12 -20.72
CA VAL A 838 7.76 21.17 -19.25
C VAL A 838 8.44 22.45 -18.80
N VAL A 839 7.70 23.34 -18.14
CA VAL A 839 8.26 24.50 -17.43
C VAL A 839 8.81 24.02 -16.07
N THR A 840 10.01 24.44 -15.70
CA THR A 840 10.62 24.09 -14.40
C THR A 840 10.76 25.27 -13.45
N ARG A 841 10.68 26.50 -13.96
CA ARG A 841 10.73 27.73 -13.16
C ARG A 841 9.97 28.85 -13.84
N TYR A 842 9.24 29.65 -13.07
CA TYR A 842 8.73 30.95 -13.47
C TYR A 842 9.59 32.07 -12.87
N THR A 843 9.88 33.09 -13.68
CA THR A 843 10.57 34.31 -13.26
C THR A 843 9.58 35.46 -13.26
N ILE A 844 9.12 35.85 -12.08
CA ILE A 844 8.25 37.01 -11.85
C ILE A 844 9.16 38.23 -11.68
N LEU A 845 8.97 39.25 -12.51
CA LEU A 845 9.56 40.57 -12.32
C LEU A 845 8.47 41.52 -11.85
N TYR A 846 8.70 42.18 -10.71
CA TYR A 846 7.78 43.20 -10.18
C TYR A 846 8.54 44.43 -9.66
N ALA A 847 7.91 45.60 -9.73
CA ALA A 847 8.50 46.86 -9.27
C ALA A 847 7.41 47.89 -8.99
N SER A 848 7.64 48.82 -8.06
CA SER A 848 6.82 50.04 -8.04
C SER A 848 7.09 50.85 -9.30
N GLN A 849 6.10 51.59 -9.79
CA GLN A 849 6.19 52.35 -11.06
C GLN A 849 7.40 53.32 -11.06
N LYS A 850 7.75 53.87 -9.89
CA LYS A 850 8.96 54.70 -9.66
C LYS A 850 10.26 53.90 -9.79
N ALA A 851 10.34 52.71 -9.16
CA ALA A 851 11.50 51.84 -9.26
C ALA A 851 11.70 51.31 -10.69
N TRP A 852 10.61 50.96 -11.37
CA TRP A 852 10.62 50.57 -12.78
C TRP A 852 11.15 51.68 -13.70
N MET A 853 10.69 52.93 -13.55
CA MET A 853 11.22 54.07 -14.31
C MET A 853 12.71 54.33 -14.03
N ALA A 854 13.21 53.97 -12.84
CA ALA A 854 14.63 53.96 -12.51
C ALA A 854 15.37 52.70 -13.01
N GLY A 855 14.73 51.82 -13.78
CA GLY A 855 15.30 50.58 -14.32
C GLY A 855 15.36 49.39 -13.34
N HIS A 856 14.89 49.56 -12.10
CA HIS A 856 15.04 48.57 -11.02
C HIS A 856 13.83 47.63 -10.93
N TRP A 857 14.04 46.35 -11.26
CA TRP A 857 13.06 45.27 -11.05
C TRP A 857 13.45 44.41 -9.86
N GLN A 858 12.47 44.06 -9.02
CA GLN A 858 12.59 42.98 -8.05
C GLN A 858 12.31 41.64 -8.76
N ILE A 859 13.13 40.63 -8.46
CA ILE A 859 13.07 39.31 -9.12
C ILE A 859 12.61 38.27 -8.11
N LEU A 860 11.47 37.64 -8.38
CA LEU A 860 10.97 36.50 -7.62
C LEU A 860 10.93 35.27 -8.53
N GLN A 861 11.76 34.27 -8.24
CA GLN A 861 11.73 32.98 -8.94
C GLN A 861 10.83 32.00 -8.17
N ARG A 862 10.04 31.21 -8.90
CA ARG A 862 9.24 30.10 -8.36
C ARG A 862 9.52 28.84 -9.17
N GLU A 863 9.93 27.77 -8.49
CA GLU A 863 10.24 26.48 -9.12
C GLU A 863 9.01 25.57 -9.18
N GLY A 864 8.98 24.69 -10.18
CA GLY A 864 7.87 23.77 -10.45
C GLY A 864 6.65 24.43 -11.11
N SER A 865 5.56 23.66 -11.25
CA SER A 865 4.28 24.07 -11.87
C SER A 865 3.40 24.93 -10.93
N HIS A 866 4.02 25.79 -10.12
CA HIS A 866 3.31 26.74 -9.26
C HIS A 866 2.90 27.95 -10.08
N THR A 867 1.64 27.99 -10.53
CA THR A 867 1.13 29.11 -11.36
C THR A 867 0.63 30.31 -10.54
N MET A 868 1.17 30.48 -9.33
CA MET A 868 0.89 31.61 -8.44
C MET A 868 2.06 31.90 -7.49
N ALA A 869 2.16 33.15 -7.04
CA ALA A 869 3.17 33.62 -6.10
C ALA A 869 2.61 34.76 -5.25
N LEU A 870 2.92 34.78 -3.94
CA LEU A 870 2.72 35.96 -3.12
C LEU A 870 3.85 36.97 -3.38
N LEU A 871 3.47 38.22 -3.57
CA LEU A 871 4.31 39.41 -3.53
C LEU A 871 4.10 40.05 -2.15
N GLU A 872 5.18 40.18 -1.38
CA GLU A 872 5.16 40.63 0.02
C GLU A 872 5.88 41.97 0.19
N LYS A 873 5.60 42.68 1.29
CA LYS A 873 6.24 43.95 1.66
C LYS A 873 6.00 45.05 0.62
N LEU A 874 4.79 45.10 0.09
CA LEU A 874 4.38 46.12 -0.88
C LEU A 874 4.07 47.44 -0.16
N GLU A 875 4.58 48.55 -0.68
CA GLU A 875 4.38 49.87 -0.10
C GLU A 875 3.01 50.46 -0.49
N ALA A 876 2.13 50.65 0.49
CA ALA A 876 0.85 51.33 0.31
C ALA A 876 1.02 52.73 -0.32
N GLY A 877 0.15 53.07 -1.28
CA GLY A 877 0.19 54.34 -2.01
C GLY A 877 1.04 54.33 -3.29
N ASN A 878 1.72 53.22 -3.61
CA ASN A 878 2.37 53.02 -4.90
C ASN A 878 1.53 52.14 -5.86
N VAL A 879 1.76 52.32 -7.15
CA VAL A 879 1.37 51.35 -8.20
C VAL A 879 2.54 50.41 -8.45
N TYR A 880 2.27 49.11 -8.52
CA TYR A 880 3.23 48.07 -8.84
C TYR A 880 2.93 47.46 -10.22
N LEU A 881 3.98 47.25 -11.01
CA LEU A 881 3.97 46.59 -12.32
C LEU A 881 4.49 45.18 -12.17
N VAL A 882 3.86 44.19 -12.83
CA VAL A 882 4.22 42.77 -12.73
C VAL A 882 4.23 42.11 -14.12
N LYS A 883 5.26 41.32 -14.45
CA LYS A 883 5.33 40.47 -15.64
C LYS A 883 6.08 39.16 -15.36
N ILE A 884 5.80 38.11 -16.13
CA ILE A 884 6.25 36.75 -15.81
C ILE A 884 6.83 36.05 -17.05
N SER A 885 7.97 35.40 -16.92
CA SER A 885 8.53 34.49 -17.93
C SER A 885 8.44 33.04 -17.47
N ALA A 886 8.22 32.11 -18.40
CA ALA A 886 8.34 30.67 -18.19
C ALA A 886 9.74 30.20 -18.62
N SER A 887 10.39 29.35 -17.82
CA SER A 887 11.74 28.85 -18.09
C SER A 887 11.87 27.36 -17.79
N ASN A 888 12.79 26.69 -18.49
CA ASN A 888 13.14 25.30 -18.22
C ASN A 888 14.65 25.07 -18.30
N GLN A 889 15.08 23.81 -18.18
CA GLN A 889 16.49 23.42 -18.16
C GLN A 889 17.25 23.72 -19.48
N VAL A 890 16.56 24.12 -20.55
CA VAL A 890 17.15 24.52 -21.84
C VAL A 890 17.28 26.05 -21.96
N GLY A 891 16.46 26.82 -21.27
CA GLY A 891 16.54 28.29 -21.24
C GLY A 891 15.28 28.99 -20.72
N ASP A 892 15.39 30.32 -20.61
CA ASP A 892 14.28 31.21 -20.29
C ASP A 892 13.48 31.55 -21.56
N GLY A 893 12.14 31.51 -21.46
CA GLY A 893 11.21 31.92 -22.51
C GLY A 893 10.80 33.40 -22.40
N PRO A 894 9.94 33.89 -23.31
CA PRO A 894 9.51 35.28 -23.32
C PRO A 894 8.68 35.66 -22.08
N PHE A 895 8.68 36.95 -21.75
CA PHE A 895 7.84 37.52 -20.70
C PHE A 895 6.41 37.77 -21.18
N SER A 896 5.45 37.69 -20.25
CA SER A 896 4.08 38.15 -20.42
C SER A 896 3.99 39.67 -20.62
N GLU A 897 2.80 40.10 -21.04
CA GLU A 897 2.34 41.48 -20.84
C GLU A 897 2.46 41.91 -19.36
N ILE A 898 2.54 43.23 -19.15
CA ILE A 898 2.60 43.85 -17.82
C ILE A 898 1.18 44.00 -17.25
N VAL A 899 1.01 43.64 -15.98
CA VAL A 899 -0.22 43.85 -15.20
C VAL A 899 0.07 44.82 -14.05
N GLU A 900 -0.83 45.78 -13.82
CA GLU A 900 -0.70 46.79 -12.77
C GLU A 900 -1.51 46.46 -11.51
N LEU A 901 -1.01 46.85 -10.33
CA LEU A 901 -1.69 46.79 -9.05
C LEU A 901 -1.54 48.12 -8.31
N ALA A 902 -2.65 48.80 -8.00
CA ALA A 902 -2.64 50.07 -7.26
C ALA A 902 -3.00 49.87 -5.77
N LEU A 903 -2.09 50.22 -4.86
CA LEU A 903 -2.28 50.08 -3.42
C LEU A 903 -2.83 51.36 -2.80
N LYS A 904 -3.91 51.26 -2.03
CA LYS A 904 -4.58 52.41 -1.41
C LYS A 904 -3.97 52.69 -0.02
N ASN A 905 -3.87 53.96 0.35
CA ASN A 905 -3.36 54.35 1.68
C ASN A 905 -4.35 53.93 2.78
N GLY A 906 -3.92 53.03 3.66
CA GLY A 906 -4.69 52.57 4.81
C GLY A 906 -5.11 53.70 5.74
N LYS A 907 -6.42 53.87 5.97
CA LYS A 907 -6.97 54.91 6.86
C LYS A 907 -6.97 54.43 8.31
N LYS A 908 -6.18 55.10 9.16
CA LYS A 908 -6.24 54.92 10.62
C LYS A 908 -7.66 55.18 11.13
N HIS A 909 -8.31 54.16 11.71
CA HIS A 909 -9.63 54.34 12.33
C HIS A 909 -9.53 55.24 13.57
N ARG A 910 -10.24 56.37 13.54
CA ARG A 910 -10.53 57.22 14.71
C ARG A 910 -12.05 57.35 14.85
N THR A 911 -12.53 57.53 16.07
CA THR A 911 -13.93 57.36 16.47
C THR A 911 -14.88 58.51 16.08
N LYS A 912 -16.17 58.16 15.97
CA LYS A 912 -17.42 58.97 16.09
C LYS A 912 -18.07 59.57 14.82
N ASN A 913 -19.27 59.02 14.56
CA ASN A 913 -20.53 59.64 14.13
C ASN A 913 -20.71 60.26 12.72
N PRO A 914 -21.98 60.32 12.22
CA PRO A 914 -22.28 60.54 10.80
C PRO A 914 -22.91 61.91 10.48
N ARG A 915 -23.02 62.24 9.18
CA ARG A 915 -24.13 62.99 8.53
C ARG A 915 -23.93 63.06 6.99
N HIS A 916 -25.05 63.08 6.24
CA HIS A 916 -25.30 63.59 4.86
C HIS A 916 -24.23 63.38 3.76
N SER A 917 -24.55 62.58 2.72
CA SER A 917 -25.01 63.00 1.37
C SER A 917 -23.83 63.38 0.43
N GLU A 918 -23.90 63.23 -0.90
CA GLU A 918 -25.04 63.10 -1.81
C GLU A 918 -24.62 62.49 -3.19
N ASN A 919 -25.61 62.14 -4.02
CA ASN A 919 -25.58 61.95 -5.49
C ASN A 919 -24.92 60.71 -6.16
N PHE A 920 -25.71 60.16 -7.10
CA PHE A 920 -25.45 59.21 -8.21
C PHE A 920 -24.86 59.98 -9.43
N PRO A 921 -24.49 59.39 -10.62
CA PRO A 921 -25.08 58.19 -11.26
C PRO A 921 -24.18 57.20 -12.05
N ASP A 922 -24.80 56.10 -12.48
CA ASP A 922 -24.62 55.22 -13.67
C ASP A 922 -23.21 54.89 -14.23
N THR A 923 -22.88 53.64 -14.59
CA THR A 923 -23.60 52.83 -15.60
C THR A 923 -23.32 51.31 -15.52
N THR A 924 -24.37 50.53 -15.86
CA THR A 924 -24.45 49.30 -16.71
C THR A 924 -23.16 48.76 -17.41
N VAL A 925 -22.95 47.47 -17.75
CA VAL A 925 -23.77 46.21 -17.79
C VAL A 925 -22.86 44.96 -18.03
N TYR A 926 -23.34 43.72 -17.73
CA TYR A 926 -22.91 42.33 -18.11
C TYR A 926 -21.57 42.03 -18.83
N SER A 927 -20.91 40.87 -18.76
CA SER A 927 -21.26 39.45 -18.42
C SER A 927 -19.94 38.71 -18.06
N ASP A 928 -19.82 37.43 -17.72
CA ASP A 928 -20.56 36.31 -17.07
C ASP A 928 -19.70 35.04 -17.39
N ASP A 929 -20.08 33.84 -16.93
CA ASP A 929 -19.48 32.51 -17.24
C ASP A 929 -18.04 32.17 -16.76
N LEU A 930 -17.67 30.88 -16.61
CA LEU A 930 -18.17 29.86 -15.66
C LEU A 930 -17.12 28.69 -15.54
N TYR A 931 -17.02 28.05 -14.36
CA TYR A 931 -16.48 26.70 -14.01
C TYR A 931 -15.07 26.17 -14.40
N HIS A 932 -14.34 25.71 -13.35
CA HIS A 932 -13.72 24.38 -13.07
C HIS A 932 -12.79 23.67 -14.12
N ILE A 933 -11.62 23.08 -13.79
CA ILE A 933 -11.24 22.04 -12.77
C ILE A 933 -11.80 20.64 -13.15
N ASP A 934 -11.08 19.51 -13.14
CA ASP A 934 -9.75 19.12 -12.59
C ASP A 934 -8.86 18.51 -13.75
N GLN A 935 -7.84 17.63 -13.68
CA GLN A 935 -7.15 16.85 -12.63
C GLN A 935 -5.72 16.43 -13.03
N ARG A 936 -4.77 16.42 -12.05
CA ARG A 936 -3.74 15.35 -11.81
C ARG A 936 -2.78 15.70 -10.67
N SER A 937 -3.13 15.39 -9.42
CA SER A 937 -2.18 15.41 -8.28
C SER A 937 -2.48 14.34 -7.22
N MET A 938 -1.97 13.12 -7.42
CA MET A 938 -1.99 12.05 -6.41
C MET A 938 -0.61 11.44 -6.10
N THR A 939 0.42 11.71 -6.91
CA THR A 939 1.76 11.13 -6.72
C THR A 939 2.67 11.97 -5.82
N GLY A 940 2.50 13.29 -5.78
CA GLY A 940 3.33 14.18 -4.95
C GLY A 940 3.05 14.04 -3.44
N ILE A 941 1.80 13.77 -3.07
CA ILE A 941 1.35 13.74 -1.67
C ILE A 941 2.07 12.64 -0.86
N ILE A 942 2.21 11.44 -1.44
CA ILE A 942 2.85 10.29 -0.78
C ILE A 942 4.34 10.56 -0.48
N VAL A 943 5.04 11.28 -1.37
CA VAL A 943 6.44 11.69 -1.17
C VAL A 943 6.54 12.81 -0.12
N GLY A 944 5.65 13.80 -0.18
CA GLY A 944 5.61 14.91 0.77
C GLY A 944 5.37 14.47 2.21
N VAL A 945 4.38 13.59 2.45
CA VAL A 945 4.09 13.03 3.78
C VAL A 945 5.29 12.27 4.36
N SER A 946 6.00 11.51 3.52
CA SER A 946 7.19 10.75 3.94
C SER A 946 8.35 11.65 4.41
N ILE A 947 8.56 12.78 3.73
CA ILE A 947 9.58 13.77 4.12
C ILE A 947 9.13 14.57 5.36
N ALA A 948 7.85 14.96 5.44
CA ALA A 948 7.31 15.68 6.59
C ALA A 948 7.44 14.87 7.90
N LEU A 949 7.06 13.59 7.89
CA LEU A 949 7.23 12.68 9.04
C LEU A 949 8.71 12.56 9.47
N SER A 950 9.63 12.49 8.49
CA SER A 950 11.07 12.45 8.76
C SER A 950 11.56 13.71 9.47
N CYS A 951 11.12 14.90 9.02
CA CYS A 951 11.46 16.17 9.66
C CYS A 951 10.85 16.32 11.06
N ILE A 952 9.62 15.84 11.29
CA ILE A 952 8.96 15.90 12.60
C ILE A 952 9.73 15.07 13.64
N VAL A 953 10.19 13.87 13.30
CA VAL A 953 11.02 13.04 14.20
C VAL A 953 12.35 13.73 14.54
N ILE A 954 12.99 14.37 13.55
CA ILE A 954 14.24 15.13 13.76
C ILE A 954 14.00 16.34 14.68
N CYS A 955 12.91 17.10 14.46
CA CYS A 955 12.55 18.22 15.33
C CYS A 955 12.21 17.78 16.76
N ALA A 956 11.52 16.65 16.96
CA ALA A 956 11.24 16.10 18.28
C ALA A 956 12.53 15.75 19.04
N LEU A 957 13.49 15.09 18.39
CA LEU A 957 14.81 14.78 18.98
C LEU A 957 15.60 16.05 19.34
N ILE A 958 15.52 17.10 18.51
CA ILE A 958 16.16 18.41 18.79
C ILE A 958 15.49 19.10 19.99
N LEU A 959 14.17 19.04 20.13
CA LEU A 959 13.45 19.65 21.26
C LEU A 959 13.75 18.93 22.59
N ILE A 960 13.81 17.60 22.58
CA ILE A 960 14.20 16.79 23.76
C ILE A 960 15.62 17.13 24.23
N SER A 961 16.51 17.58 23.33
CA SER A 961 17.89 17.96 23.68
C SER A 961 18.04 19.32 24.42
N LYS A 962 16.96 20.09 24.64
CA LYS A 962 17.05 21.48 25.16
C LYS A 962 16.10 21.85 26.31
N GLY A 963 16.26 21.15 27.44
CA GLY A 963 15.88 21.62 28.79
C GLY A 963 16.65 20.82 29.84
N ARG A 964 17.10 21.33 30.99
CA ARG A 964 16.85 22.55 31.79
C ARG A 964 18.23 23.00 32.41
N PRO A 965 18.40 24.00 33.31
CA PRO A 965 17.42 24.65 34.20
C PRO A 965 17.54 26.18 34.41
N ARG A 966 16.66 26.72 35.28
CA ARG A 966 16.83 27.99 36.02
C ARG A 966 16.32 27.84 37.46
N LYS A 967 17.04 28.44 38.41
CA LYS A 967 16.58 28.91 39.73
C LYS A 967 17.08 30.37 39.81
N SER A 968 16.25 31.39 40.06
CA SER A 968 15.51 31.72 41.28
C SER A 968 16.36 32.40 42.35
N SER A 969 16.22 33.72 42.45
CA SER A 969 16.02 34.45 43.73
C SER A 969 15.44 35.84 43.44
N SER A 970 14.93 36.50 44.49
CA SER A 970 14.12 37.73 44.40
C SER A 970 14.63 38.76 45.41
N GLN A 971 14.49 40.07 45.12
CA GLN A 971 13.79 41.05 45.99
C GLN A 971 13.78 42.48 45.41
N LYS A 972 12.94 43.35 46.00
CA LYS A 972 12.84 44.80 45.73
C LYS A 972 13.75 45.57 46.69
N VAL A 973 14.18 46.79 46.34
CA VAL A 973 14.11 48.00 47.20
C VAL A 973 14.53 49.29 46.44
N LEU A 974 13.87 50.41 46.79
CA LEU A 974 14.16 51.85 46.62
C LEU A 974 15.18 52.39 45.57
N ALA A 975 14.63 53.17 44.62
CA ALA A 975 14.74 54.66 44.50
C ALA A 975 16.02 55.40 44.04
N VAL A 976 15.76 56.46 43.24
CA VAL A 976 16.44 57.78 43.12
C VAL A 976 17.68 57.96 42.21
N GLU A 977 17.49 58.86 41.24
CA GLU A 977 18.38 59.84 40.55
C GLU A 977 19.58 59.47 39.64
N ASP A 978 19.72 60.32 38.62
CA ASP A 978 20.81 60.60 37.67
C ASP A 978 21.95 61.43 38.35
N PRO A 979 23.03 61.87 37.66
CA PRO A 979 23.76 61.29 36.52
C PRO A 979 25.32 61.34 36.70
N GLY A 980 26.08 60.82 35.73
CA GLY A 980 27.45 61.34 35.42
C GLY A 980 28.64 60.36 35.56
N GLY A 981 29.69 60.62 34.77
CA GLY A 981 31.05 60.07 34.93
C GLY A 981 32.04 61.20 35.26
N PRO A 982 33.32 61.21 34.77
CA PRO A 982 34.08 60.19 34.05
C PRO A 982 35.55 60.03 34.58
N GLN A 983 36.44 59.35 33.82
CA GLN A 983 37.93 59.35 33.96
C GLN A 983 38.53 58.68 35.24
N ALA A 984 39.85 58.45 35.37
CA ALA A 984 40.88 57.92 34.44
C ALA A 984 42.20 57.60 35.22
N GLY A 985 43.11 56.78 34.65
CA GLY A 985 44.51 56.59 35.10
C GLY A 985 44.84 55.10 35.36
N PHE A 986 45.78 54.40 34.68
CA PHE A 986 47.20 54.60 34.32
C PHE A 986 48.24 54.18 35.37
N SER A 987 48.92 53.05 35.13
CA SER A 987 50.39 52.91 35.18
C SER A 987 50.84 51.57 34.56
N TRP A 988 51.47 51.57 33.39
CA TRP A 988 52.91 51.73 33.05
C TRP A 988 53.53 50.34 32.65
N PRO A 989 54.56 50.25 31.77
CA PRO A 989 54.50 49.31 30.64
C PRO A 989 55.74 48.39 30.47
N ASN A 990 55.75 47.61 29.37
CA ASN A 990 56.81 47.73 28.36
C ASN A 990 56.40 47.16 26.99
N GLU A 991 56.93 47.77 25.92
CA GLU A 991 56.87 47.30 24.52
C GLU A 991 58.14 46.43 24.23
N GLN A 992 58.36 45.72 23.10
CA GLN A 992 58.23 46.08 21.68
C GLN A 992 58.28 44.83 20.76
N HIS A 993 57.62 44.92 19.58
CA HIS A 993 57.96 44.36 18.24
C HIS A 993 58.40 42.87 18.05
N THR A 994 58.19 42.21 16.90
CA THR A 994 57.80 42.65 15.53
C THR A 994 56.98 41.57 14.78
N GLU A 995 56.29 41.99 13.69
CA GLU A 995 55.87 41.23 12.49
C GLU A 995 54.98 39.96 12.65
N ASN A 996 53.71 39.98 12.20
CA ASN A 996 53.19 39.94 10.81
C ASN A 996 53.18 38.52 10.21
N VAL A 997 52.05 37.82 10.02
CA VAL A 997 50.75 38.10 9.34
C VAL A 997 50.70 37.46 7.95
N GLU A 998 49.74 36.56 7.74
CA GLU A 998 49.14 36.32 6.42
C GLU A 998 47.68 35.86 6.57
N ALA A 999 46.80 36.34 5.70
CA ALA A 999 45.37 36.00 5.66
C ALA A 999 44.75 36.38 4.30
N ILE A 1000 43.54 35.85 4.02
CA ILE A 1000 42.60 36.25 2.93
C ILE A 1000 42.87 35.63 1.52
N ILE A 1001 42.19 34.49 1.24
CA ILE A 1001 41.13 34.29 0.20
C ILE A 1001 41.45 34.79 -1.24
N PRO A 1002 41.40 33.93 -2.29
CA PRO A 1002 40.12 33.65 -2.98
C PRO A 1002 39.92 32.26 -3.64
N MET A 1003 38.76 32.08 -4.30
CA MET A 1003 38.28 30.90 -5.05
C MET A 1003 38.88 30.77 -6.47
N ILE A 1004 38.84 29.58 -7.10
CA ILE A 1004 38.11 29.25 -8.37
C ILE A 1004 38.55 27.90 -9.05
N SER A 1005 37.54 27.11 -9.47
CA SER A 1005 37.46 26.07 -10.54
C SER A 1005 38.39 24.84 -10.71
N HIS A 1006 37.72 23.70 -11.00
CA HIS A 1006 37.97 22.68 -12.05
C HIS A 1006 39.20 21.74 -12.10
N ASN A 1007 38.87 20.44 -11.98
CA ASN A 1007 39.17 19.32 -12.90
C ASN A 1007 40.57 18.64 -12.99
N PHE A 1008 40.50 17.30 -12.80
CA PHE A 1008 41.18 16.21 -13.56
C PHE A 1008 42.64 15.78 -13.26
N LEU A 1009 42.74 14.46 -13.00
CA LEU A 1009 43.80 13.49 -13.34
C LEU A 1009 45.24 13.56 -12.76
N ASP A 1010 45.49 12.59 -11.86
CA ASP A 1010 46.43 11.45 -12.01
C ASP A 1010 47.85 11.44 -11.36
N THR A 1011 48.26 10.22 -11.01
CA THR A 1011 49.63 9.68 -10.78
C THR A 1011 50.57 10.18 -9.66
N LYS A 1012 50.61 9.35 -8.59
CA LYS A 1012 51.78 8.53 -8.12
C LYS A 1012 53.03 9.14 -7.41
N PHE A 1013 53.48 8.32 -6.43
CA PHE A 1013 54.87 8.14 -5.91
C PHE A 1013 55.47 9.30 -5.07
N GLN A 1014 56.41 9.09 -4.13
CA GLN A 1014 57.29 7.93 -3.85
C GLN A 1014 57.67 7.80 -2.34
N VAL A 1015 57.81 6.54 -1.83
CA VAL A 1015 58.83 5.99 -0.89
C VAL A 1015 59.04 6.61 0.53
N GLY A 1016 59.41 5.86 1.59
CA GLY A 1016 59.83 4.44 1.75
C GLY A 1016 59.52 3.83 3.13
N SER A 1017 59.53 2.50 3.30
CA SER A 1017 60.66 1.63 3.75
C SER A 1017 60.93 1.69 5.27
N ASN A 1018 60.92 0.62 6.08
CA ASN A 1018 61.42 -0.77 5.93
C ASN A 1018 60.52 -1.80 6.68
N ILE A 1019 60.29 -3.07 6.26
CA ILE A 1019 61.18 -4.28 6.21
C ILE A 1019 61.58 -4.74 7.64
N VAL A 1020 61.34 -5.97 8.14
CA VAL A 1020 61.55 -7.38 7.68
C VAL A 1020 60.28 -8.23 8.01
N LYS A 1021 59.66 -9.11 7.19
CA LYS A 1021 60.03 -10.43 6.60
C LYS A 1021 60.25 -11.55 7.66
N ASN A 1022 60.10 -12.87 7.43
CA ASN A 1022 59.82 -13.76 6.27
C ASN A 1022 59.13 -15.05 6.86
N SER A 1023 58.78 -16.19 6.23
CA SER A 1023 58.62 -16.78 4.87
C SER A 1023 57.97 -18.20 5.04
N GLY A 1024 57.39 -18.90 4.06
CA GLY A 1024 57.09 -18.57 2.66
C GLY A 1024 57.05 -19.79 1.70
N GLY A 1025 56.17 -19.74 0.67
CA GLY A 1025 56.25 -20.47 -0.61
C GLY A 1025 55.98 -22.00 -0.64
N PRO A 1026 55.88 -22.63 -1.83
CA PRO A 1026 55.76 -22.12 -3.22
C PRO A 1026 54.31 -22.22 -3.78
N ILE A 1027 53.78 -21.28 -4.58
CA ILE A 1027 53.99 -20.99 -6.02
C ILE A 1027 53.57 -22.11 -7.00
N SER A 1028 52.44 -21.87 -7.70
CA SER A 1028 52.23 -22.21 -9.13
C SER A 1028 51.20 -21.26 -9.76
N LYS A 1029 51.10 -21.20 -11.10
CA LYS A 1029 50.37 -20.16 -11.86
C LYS A 1029 49.25 -20.75 -12.73
N ASN A 1030 48.04 -20.15 -12.71
CA ASN A 1030 47.46 -19.58 -13.95
C ASN A 1030 46.19 -18.72 -13.79
N LYS A 1031 45.85 -18.05 -14.90
CA LYS A 1031 44.78 -17.08 -15.14
C LYS A 1031 43.36 -17.65 -14.88
N SER A 1032 42.45 -16.88 -14.27
CA SER A 1032 41.47 -16.06 -15.03
C SER A 1032 40.27 -15.48 -14.24
N LYS A 1033 39.76 -14.34 -14.76
CA LYS A 1033 38.41 -13.73 -14.68
C LYS A 1033 37.35 -14.23 -13.66
N ARG A 1034 37.06 -13.33 -12.71
CA ARG A 1034 35.75 -12.64 -12.52
C ARG A 1034 34.60 -13.35 -11.75
N TRP A 1035 33.97 -12.52 -10.90
CA TRP A 1035 32.66 -12.61 -10.22
C TRP A 1035 32.69 -12.83 -8.70
N LEU A 1036 31.86 -12.03 -8.02
CA LEU A 1036 31.69 -11.97 -6.57
C LEU A 1036 30.42 -12.68 -6.11
N LEU A 1037 30.47 -13.13 -4.86
CA LEU A 1037 29.38 -13.28 -3.88
C LEU A 1037 28.11 -14.02 -4.34
N PHE A 1038 27.96 -15.29 -3.98
CA PHE A 1038 27.46 -15.79 -2.68
C PHE A 1038 25.95 -15.69 -2.46
N LYS A 1039 25.40 -16.77 -1.89
CA LYS A 1039 23.99 -16.93 -1.54
C LYS A 1039 23.87 -17.91 -0.37
N ARG A 1040 23.13 -17.50 0.67
CA ARG A 1040 22.63 -18.29 1.83
C ARG A 1040 23.61 -18.73 2.94
N GLU A 1041 23.18 -18.41 4.17
CA GLU A 1041 23.15 -19.23 5.40
C GLU A 1041 24.31 -20.18 5.76
N MET A 1042 25.08 -19.79 6.78
CA MET A 1042 25.49 -20.58 7.98
C MET A 1042 25.68 -19.56 9.12
N ARG A 1043 25.47 -19.80 10.43
CA ARG A 1043 25.16 -21.02 11.22
C ARG A 1043 26.25 -22.11 11.30
N ASN A 1044 27.46 -21.68 11.65
CA ASN A 1044 28.47 -22.51 12.30
C ASN A 1044 28.17 -22.62 13.83
N THR A 1045 28.61 -23.63 14.59
CA THR A 1045 29.44 -24.80 14.24
C THR A 1045 29.14 -25.99 15.18
N SER A 1046 29.42 -27.20 14.71
CA SER A 1046 29.87 -28.31 15.55
C SER A 1046 30.84 -29.20 14.77
N GLU A 1047 32.06 -29.33 15.28
CA GLU A 1047 33.13 -30.25 14.88
C GLU A 1047 32.82 -31.69 15.35
N SER A 1048 33.35 -32.80 14.80
CA SER A 1048 34.26 -33.01 13.65
C SER A 1048 34.19 -34.47 13.10
N ASP A 1049 35.03 -34.76 12.09
CA ASP A 1049 35.71 -36.04 11.77
C ASP A 1049 34.96 -37.33 11.35
N ALA A 1050 34.87 -37.47 10.01
CA ALA A 1050 35.38 -38.57 9.18
C ALA A 1050 35.48 -40.04 9.68
N GLU A 1051 34.99 -40.96 8.83
CA GLU A 1051 35.24 -42.41 8.92
C GLU A 1051 36.69 -42.81 8.55
N ARG A 1052 37.23 -43.88 9.17
CA ARG A 1052 37.54 -45.16 8.47
C ARG A 1052 38.23 -46.26 9.31
N ARG A 1053 37.72 -47.49 9.12
CA ARG A 1053 38.40 -48.82 9.19
C ARG A 1053 38.78 -49.42 10.56
N ALA A 1054 39.02 -50.74 10.51
CA ALA A 1054 39.62 -51.65 11.51
C ALA A 1054 38.70 -52.30 12.59
N SER A 1055 37.99 -53.34 12.15
CA SER A 1055 37.75 -54.59 12.88
C SER A 1055 39.06 -55.26 13.35
N LEU A 1056 39.18 -56.12 14.39
CA LEU A 1056 38.22 -56.83 15.28
C LEU A 1056 38.73 -56.85 16.75
N TYR A 1057 37.84 -57.16 17.71
CA TYR A 1057 38.03 -57.82 19.05
C TYR A 1057 39.37 -57.61 19.82
N GLU A 1058 39.35 -57.21 21.10
CA GLU A 1058 39.03 -58.15 22.20
C GLU A 1058 38.70 -57.49 23.58
N ALA A 1059 38.29 -58.34 24.54
CA ALA A 1059 38.34 -58.23 26.00
C ALA A 1059 37.98 -56.91 26.74
N GLY A 1060 37.04 -57.01 27.68
CA GLY A 1060 36.74 -55.95 28.67
C GLY A 1060 36.73 -56.46 30.12
N LYS A 1061 37.05 -55.56 31.06
CA LYS A 1061 37.01 -55.69 32.54
C LYS A 1061 37.95 -56.72 33.20
N THR A 1062 38.73 -56.23 34.16
CA THR A 1062 38.72 -56.80 35.53
C THR A 1062 39.34 -55.85 36.55
N VAL A 1063 38.79 -55.84 37.77
CA VAL A 1063 39.59 -55.63 38.99
C VAL A 1063 39.18 -56.73 39.98
N LEU A 1064 40.14 -57.62 40.27
CA LEU A 1064 40.19 -58.57 41.38
C LEU A 1064 39.10 -59.68 41.50
N ARG A 1065 39.49 -60.83 40.92
CA ARG A 1065 39.73 -62.12 41.61
C ARG A 1065 38.56 -62.99 42.10
N TYR A 1066 38.56 -64.22 41.56
CA TYR A 1066 38.18 -65.50 42.17
C TYR A 1066 36.68 -65.69 42.51
N GLU A 1067 36.07 -66.85 42.29
CA GLU A 1067 36.56 -68.11 41.73
C GLU A 1067 35.42 -68.83 40.95
N GLU A 1068 35.79 -69.88 40.20
CA GLU A 1068 35.09 -71.15 39.94
C GLU A 1068 33.56 -71.34 40.19
N HIS A 1069 32.88 -72.31 39.56
CA HIS A 1069 33.03 -73.05 38.28
C HIS A 1069 31.77 -73.94 38.16
N LEU A 1070 31.42 -74.37 36.94
CA LEU A 1070 30.45 -75.46 36.69
C LEU A 1070 29.02 -75.15 37.21
N GLY A 1071 27.95 -75.85 36.84
CA GLY A 1071 27.75 -76.99 35.95
C GLY A 1071 26.50 -77.76 36.38
N SER A 1072 26.05 -78.73 35.58
CA SER A 1072 24.95 -79.68 35.90
C SER A 1072 23.58 -79.09 36.34
N ALA A 1073 22.59 -79.18 35.44
CA ALA A 1073 21.17 -79.14 35.81
C ALA A 1073 20.77 -80.37 36.68
N PRO A 1074 19.57 -80.38 37.29
CA PRO A 1074 18.53 -81.22 36.67
C PRO A 1074 17.04 -80.80 36.88
N LEU A 1075 16.21 -81.27 35.92
CA LEU A 1075 14.78 -81.64 36.02
C LEU A 1075 13.66 -80.55 36.08
N PRO A 1076 12.39 -80.89 35.67
CA PRO A 1076 11.26 -79.95 35.47
C PRO A 1076 10.08 -80.22 36.46
N PRO A 1077 8.89 -79.55 36.41
CA PRO A 1077 7.89 -79.65 35.32
C PRO A 1077 7.08 -78.36 34.97
N SER A 1078 6.32 -78.41 33.85
CA SER A 1078 5.17 -77.54 33.44
C SER A 1078 5.38 -76.01 33.29
N SER A 1079 4.85 -75.27 32.30
CA SER A 1079 4.28 -75.46 30.93
C SER A 1079 3.58 -74.12 30.57
N ARG A 1080 3.42 -73.57 29.36
CA ARG A 1080 3.71 -73.78 27.91
C ARG A 1080 3.63 -72.35 27.28
N GLU A 1081 3.93 -71.98 26.03
CA GLU A 1081 4.34 -72.54 24.72
C GLU A 1081 5.32 -71.47 24.09
N ILE A 1082 6.23 -71.63 23.10
CA ILE A 1082 6.28 -72.31 21.78
C ILE A 1082 5.55 -71.53 20.65
N ILE A 1083 6.17 -71.06 19.54
CA ILE A 1083 7.60 -71.06 19.13
C ILE A 1083 7.85 -70.15 17.87
N PHE A 1084 9.08 -69.62 17.70
CA PHE A 1084 9.74 -69.01 16.49
C PHE A 1084 9.03 -67.94 15.60
N GLY A 1085 9.84 -67.03 15.03
CA GLY A 1085 9.50 -66.21 13.85
C GLY A 1085 10.19 -66.72 12.57
N PRO A 1086 9.94 -66.11 11.39
CA PRO A 1086 11.03 -65.32 10.79
C PRO A 1086 10.63 -64.08 9.94
N TYR A 1087 11.61 -63.16 9.81
CA TYR A 1087 11.84 -62.19 8.71
C TYR A 1087 10.98 -60.91 8.55
N HIS A 1088 11.68 -59.87 8.05
CA HIS A 1088 11.24 -58.57 7.51
C HIS A 1088 10.43 -57.56 8.36
N SER A 1089 11.20 -56.67 9.00
CA SER A 1089 10.98 -55.21 9.05
C SER A 1089 9.62 -54.67 9.52
N GLU A 1090 9.47 -54.60 10.84
CA GLU A 1090 8.59 -53.64 11.53
C GLU A 1090 9.34 -52.34 11.88
N SER A 1091 8.71 -51.20 12.20
CA SER A 1091 7.38 -50.65 11.83
C SER A 1091 7.36 -49.14 12.23
N SER A 1092 6.60 -48.25 11.58
CA SER A 1092 5.27 -47.69 12.01
C SER A 1092 5.31 -46.71 13.22
N GLN A 1093 4.29 -45.88 13.54
CA GLN A 1093 2.90 -45.77 13.06
C GLN A 1093 2.46 -44.30 12.82
N THR A 1094 1.55 -44.11 11.87
CA THR A 1094 0.45 -43.13 11.95
C THR A 1094 -0.78 -43.76 11.29
N SER A 1095 -1.83 -44.04 12.05
CA SER A 1095 -3.01 -44.80 11.61
C SER A 1095 -4.25 -43.92 11.41
N GLU A 1096 -4.93 -44.13 10.27
CA GLU A 1096 -6.40 -44.23 10.09
C GLU A 1096 -7.30 -43.02 10.50
N GLY A 1097 -8.48 -42.77 9.91
CA GLY A 1097 -9.23 -43.43 8.84
C GLY A 1097 -10.76 -43.27 9.11
N SER A 1098 -11.71 -43.45 8.18
CA SER A 1098 -11.73 -43.40 6.71
C SER A 1098 -13.13 -43.79 6.21
N GLN A 1099 -13.75 -43.04 5.27
CA GLN A 1099 -14.94 -43.44 4.47
C GLN A 1099 -16.26 -43.65 5.27
N GLY A 1100 -17.47 -43.69 4.68
CA GLY A 1100 -17.91 -43.38 3.30
C GLY A 1100 -19.35 -43.89 3.02
N THR A 1101 -20.05 -43.37 1.98
CA THR A 1101 -21.43 -43.76 1.52
C THR A 1101 -22.58 -43.49 2.52
N GLY A 1102 -23.87 -43.46 2.17
CA GLY A 1102 -24.49 -43.40 0.82
C GLY A 1102 -26.03 -43.65 0.80
N ASP A 1103 -26.78 -42.61 0.43
CA ASP A 1103 -28.12 -42.59 -0.23
C ASP A 1103 -29.45 -43.09 0.44
N SER A 1104 -30.53 -42.38 0.09
CA SER A 1104 -31.97 -42.74 0.10
C SER A 1104 -32.77 -42.98 1.41
N GLY A 1105 -34.01 -42.48 1.44
CA GLY A 1105 -35.05 -42.76 2.47
C GLY A 1105 -36.16 -41.69 2.50
N HIS A 1106 -37.44 -42.09 2.50
CA HIS A 1106 -38.61 -41.18 2.35
C HIS A 1106 -39.86 -41.72 3.09
N TYR A 1107 -40.84 -40.83 3.36
CA TYR A 1107 -42.28 -41.05 3.66
C TYR A 1107 -42.84 -41.06 5.12
N SER A 1108 -44.02 -40.39 5.21
CA SER A 1108 -45.23 -40.65 6.02
C SER A 1108 -45.28 -40.51 7.56
N ASN A 1109 -45.97 -39.44 7.98
CA ASN A 1109 -47.25 -39.40 8.72
C ASN A 1109 -47.46 -39.83 10.21
N GLU A 1110 -48.12 -38.89 10.91
CA GLU A 1110 -49.34 -39.02 11.76
C GLU A 1110 -49.31 -39.48 13.24
N GLU A 1111 -50.37 -39.01 13.93
CA GLU A 1111 -50.87 -39.31 15.30
C GLU A 1111 -50.00 -38.93 16.53
N SER A 1112 -50.57 -38.68 17.73
CA SER A 1112 -51.79 -37.92 18.14
C SER A 1112 -51.79 -37.74 19.68
N ASN A 1113 -52.49 -36.72 20.20
CA ASN A 1113 -52.92 -36.56 21.62
C ASN A 1113 -51.76 -36.45 22.67
N GLU A 1114 -51.92 -36.07 23.95
CA GLU A 1114 -53.10 -35.60 24.72
C GLU A 1114 -52.72 -34.57 25.81
N GLU A 1115 -53.73 -34.11 26.54
CA GLU A 1115 -53.88 -32.90 27.37
C GLU A 1115 -53.06 -32.73 28.69
N LEU A 1116 -53.22 -31.53 29.29
CA LEU A 1116 -53.31 -31.20 30.73
C LEU A 1116 -52.12 -31.49 31.69
N SER A 1117 -51.51 -30.41 32.18
CA SER A 1117 -51.78 -29.95 33.57
C SER A 1117 -51.09 -28.62 33.95
N ASN A 1118 -51.81 -27.84 34.76
CA ASN A 1118 -51.34 -26.69 35.57
C ASN A 1118 -51.09 -27.21 37.02
N PRO A 1119 -50.55 -26.47 38.04
CA PRO A 1119 -50.85 -25.05 38.30
C PRO A 1119 -49.80 -24.20 39.09
N SER A 1120 -50.22 -22.95 39.41
CA SER A 1120 -50.00 -22.23 40.69
C SER A 1120 -48.63 -21.55 40.95
N THR A 1121 -48.55 -20.20 41.01
CA THR A 1121 -48.65 -19.28 42.18
C THR A 1121 -47.28 -18.88 42.80
N SER A 1122 -47.06 -17.68 43.38
CA SER A 1122 -47.95 -16.52 43.68
C SER A 1122 -47.16 -15.25 44.10
N GLN A 1123 -47.75 -14.07 43.83
CA GLN A 1123 -47.70 -12.83 44.67
C GLN A 1123 -46.32 -12.12 44.84
N SER A 1124 -46.19 -10.83 45.23
CA SER A 1124 -47.13 -9.73 45.59
C SER A 1124 -46.50 -8.37 45.13
N SER A 1125 -47.18 -7.48 44.40
CA SER A 1125 -47.98 -6.31 44.88
C SER A 1125 -47.18 -5.16 45.55
N THR A 1126 -47.56 -3.87 45.56
CA THR A 1126 -48.42 -2.96 44.74
C THR A 1126 -48.37 -1.56 45.39
N VAL A 1127 -48.38 -0.46 44.61
CA VAL A 1127 -49.07 0.80 44.96
C VAL A 1127 -49.62 1.41 43.66
N ALA A 1128 -50.86 1.93 43.67
CA ALA A 1128 -51.49 2.54 42.50
C ALA A 1128 -52.68 3.46 42.87
N GLU A 1129 -52.90 4.51 42.08
CA GLU A 1129 -54.14 5.33 42.01
C GLU A 1129 -54.27 5.90 40.57
N LEU A 1130 -55.43 6.23 39.99
CA LEU A 1130 -56.84 5.84 40.14
C LEU A 1130 -57.52 6.16 38.76
N LYS A 1131 -57.93 5.17 37.95
CA LYS A 1131 -59.28 4.60 37.77
C LYS A 1131 -60.40 5.50 37.17
N GLN A 1132 -60.86 5.16 35.95
CA GLN A 1132 -62.27 4.99 35.47
C GLN A 1132 -62.28 4.76 33.94
N SER A 1133 -63.17 3.96 33.29
CA SER A 1133 -64.01 2.81 33.70
C SER A 1133 -64.59 2.06 32.47
N PHE A 1134 -64.79 0.73 32.59
CA PHE A 1134 -65.49 -0.21 31.67
C PHE A 1134 -67.02 0.09 31.49
N VAL A 1135 -67.82 -0.53 30.59
CA VAL A 1135 -67.62 -1.64 29.61
C VAL A 1135 -67.80 -1.12 28.14
N VAL A 1136 -68.62 -1.55 27.15
CA VAL A 1136 -69.71 -2.58 26.95
C VAL A 1136 -69.58 -3.23 25.53
N GLU A 1137 -70.66 -3.76 24.91
CA GLU A 1137 -70.64 -4.71 23.77
C GLU A 1137 -71.44 -4.28 22.51
N ASN A 1138 -71.08 -4.87 21.36
CA ASN A 1138 -71.87 -5.38 20.22
C ASN A 1138 -72.79 -4.55 19.27
N GLU A 1139 -72.59 -4.89 17.97
CA GLU A 1139 -73.55 -5.21 16.89
C GLU A 1139 -74.30 -4.17 16.00
N GLU A 1140 -74.22 -4.51 14.69
CA GLU A 1140 -75.05 -4.27 13.48
C GLU A 1140 -75.93 -3.03 13.22
N MET A 1141 -75.49 -2.25 12.21
CA MET A 1141 -76.18 -1.87 10.95
C MET A 1141 -77.66 -1.37 10.87
N LEU A 1142 -77.80 -0.35 10.01
CA LEU A 1142 -78.95 0.01 9.14
C LEU A 1142 -80.23 0.65 9.72
N SER A 1143 -80.32 1.99 9.61
CA SER A 1143 -81.35 2.66 8.77
C SER A 1143 -81.18 4.19 8.65
N HIS A 1144 -81.73 4.75 7.57
CA HIS A 1144 -81.90 6.20 7.23
C HIS A 1144 -83.38 6.61 7.45
N PRO A 1145 -83.95 7.80 7.06
CA PRO A 1145 -83.41 8.97 6.32
C PRO A 1145 -83.88 10.40 6.77
N LEU A 1146 -83.35 11.44 6.09
CA LEU A 1146 -83.98 12.76 5.76
C LEU A 1146 -84.36 13.73 6.92
N HIS A 1147 -84.67 15.02 6.74
CA HIS A 1147 -84.73 15.99 5.60
C HIS A 1147 -83.78 17.19 5.91
N HIS A 1148 -83.49 18.27 5.14
CA HIS A 1148 -83.74 18.85 3.79
C HIS A 1148 -82.63 19.94 3.56
N SER A 1149 -82.55 20.94 2.66
CA SER A 1149 -83.13 21.45 1.37
C SER A 1149 -82.31 22.73 1.04
N ALA A 1150 -82.04 23.25 -0.16
CA ALA A 1150 -82.16 22.87 -1.58
C ALA A 1150 -81.08 23.75 -2.34
N SER A 1151 -81.14 24.26 -3.58
CA SER A 1151 -82.05 24.24 -4.74
C SER A 1151 -81.32 24.72 -6.01
N ASP A 1152 -81.45 23.98 -7.12
CA ASP A 1152 -81.54 24.45 -8.52
C ASP A 1152 -80.40 25.29 -9.19
N ALA A 1153 -80.56 25.70 -10.45
CA ALA A 1153 -80.34 24.89 -11.68
C ALA A 1153 -80.34 25.74 -12.97
N THR A 1154 -79.53 25.35 -13.97
CA THR A 1154 -79.71 25.51 -15.46
C THR A 1154 -79.91 26.89 -16.16
N GLN A 1155 -79.35 27.01 -17.39
CA GLN A 1155 -79.77 27.89 -18.51
C GLN A 1155 -79.60 29.43 -18.38
N LEU A 1156 -79.64 30.26 -19.44
CA LEU A 1156 -79.07 30.23 -20.81
C LEU A 1156 -79.10 31.66 -21.44
N CYS A 1157 -78.27 31.92 -22.46
CA CYS A 1157 -78.42 32.94 -23.54
C CYS A 1157 -78.33 34.49 -23.32
N CYS A 1158 -77.48 35.10 -24.16
CA CYS A 1158 -77.72 36.27 -25.04
C CYS A 1158 -77.53 37.76 -24.60
N THR A 1159 -76.57 38.41 -25.30
CA THR A 1159 -76.63 39.78 -25.92
C THR A 1159 -76.50 41.04 -25.02
N SER A 1160 -75.97 42.21 -25.46
CA SER A 1160 -75.61 42.75 -26.81
C SER A 1160 -74.53 43.86 -26.78
N GLN A 1161 -73.72 43.97 -27.87
CA GLN A 1161 -73.08 45.21 -28.45
C GLN A 1161 -72.04 46.02 -27.61
N GLY A 1162 -71.01 46.66 -28.18
CA GLY A 1162 -70.51 46.64 -29.58
C GLY A 1162 -69.27 47.57 -29.87
N SER A 1163 -68.30 47.03 -30.63
CA SER A 1163 -67.46 47.54 -31.77
C SER A 1163 -67.34 49.05 -32.12
N PRO A 1164 -66.41 49.49 -33.03
CA PRO A 1164 -65.06 49.04 -33.49
C PRO A 1164 -64.04 50.27 -33.50
N PRO A 1165 -62.97 50.47 -34.34
CA PRO A 1165 -62.31 49.66 -35.40
C PRO A 1165 -60.74 49.70 -35.48
N ALA A 1166 -60.19 49.10 -36.57
CA ALA A 1166 -58.93 49.43 -37.29
C ALA A 1166 -57.55 49.01 -36.69
N LEU A 1167 -56.52 48.61 -37.47
CA LEU A 1167 -56.39 48.31 -38.92
C LEU A 1167 -55.23 47.29 -39.24
N HIS A 1168 -55.28 46.74 -40.46
CA HIS A 1168 -54.27 46.10 -41.36
C HIS A 1168 -52.76 46.48 -41.19
N SER A 1169 -51.74 45.71 -41.69
CA SER A 1169 -51.66 44.38 -42.38
C SER A 1169 -50.20 43.95 -42.73
N ALA A 1170 -49.96 42.63 -42.93
CA ALA A 1170 -49.19 41.96 -44.03
C ALA A 1170 -47.72 42.40 -44.39
N GLN A 1171 -46.79 41.61 -44.97
CA GLN A 1171 -46.60 40.19 -45.38
C GLN A 1171 -45.06 40.02 -45.68
N ASP A 1172 -44.41 38.90 -46.07
CA ASP A 1172 -44.80 37.54 -46.50
C ASP A 1172 -43.65 36.49 -46.38
N VAL A 1173 -43.91 35.23 -46.79
CA VAL A 1173 -43.03 34.18 -47.40
C VAL A 1173 -41.51 34.11 -47.10
N GLY A 1174 -40.99 32.89 -46.81
CA GLY A 1174 -39.61 32.52 -47.17
C GLY A 1174 -39.01 31.24 -46.54
N SER A 1175 -39.19 30.08 -47.22
CA SER A 1175 -38.43 28.80 -47.09
C SER A 1175 -37.97 28.34 -45.69
#